data_AF-A0A9W6LRZ4-F1
#
_entry.id   AF-A0A9W6LRZ4-F1
#
_cell.length_a   1.000
_cell.length_b   1.000
_cell.length_c   1.000
_cell.angle_alpha   90.00
_cell.angle_beta   90.00
_cell.angle_gamma   90.00
#
_symmetry.space_group_name_H-M   'P 1'
#
loop_
_entity.id
_entity.type
_entity.pdbx_description
1 polymer ?
#
loop_
_entity_poly.entity_id
_entity_poly.type
_entity_poly.pdbx_seq_one_letter_code
_entity_poly.pdbx_strand_id
1 'polypeptide(L)'
;MRRSVARAGARIGTLARYSREAWGWIGRQFLPPRLFVDAGWYAHRYLGESPIDPFRHYMQEGWKRDHQPNPFFAAAWYRQKYGCAGNPLLHYIRRGPRNPHPLFDARWYLARYPDVAAHGVDPLLHFLQFGRREGRGPHPLFDVEWYVARYGAQGAGDDPFRHYLEKGAAARLDPHPAFDARWYAENNPDVGADRCALAHFVEEGALAGRSPHPFFDADWYLRAYPDIRLAKVNPLVHYLQCGATELRDPHPHFQTRWYCDAWPDAKQTNALTHFLTRADHSAAKPNAVFDAPWYARKYGHLMHEGETPFAHFLRIGRFAGLQPGPFFDPRARRNAPHAADPTAAILNEARHGREIDGVAKGRGLLAPLVVAPVAPQSLAAPMRIAVHLHAYYPDLASGLLSALAAIPIPFDLFVTTADDANRETLARLASRLPGRKGLDIKVTPNRGRDIAPFIVGCGEALAAYDLILHLHTKKSPHNAELSGWLDYLLDNLLGAPENVAGVIELFRKAPELGILYPASYAPVRRFMRLGGNAAPVESILARLGMRMEELDPLIHASFPSGSMLWMRGAVMERLTQLGLGFEDFPPEAGQDDGTIAHAIERLFPLFALRANLDAVPFIRGDGACDEAGGWRASALDGCDVAILDHDIGGGASTFLESLIPAYLEEKRAVMRIYRDRALGRLIYQQMRDGATRYFIAPEGETLGQALRRCRPREALINSLYGADGEIGGAIAALAELKDTAGLVVRLMVHDFHLACPSQHLLDQAQGYCGLPAVDTPACRRCVRENENIDAAWRGSFRLTTWRLQSQALIDLCDEVRFFDPSGAEILSRVLDIPPHKSRLAPHIRPKTLRRVNIRNVEKLTIGVPGTLTHAKGVDAVNALAHYMREQNLDGEIVVIGEARAAVHPDVRVHGAYQVGMLPDIVESCGVNVMLIATIVPETFCYTLSEAMEMQMPIVAFDLGAQGNRLRDYARGMLAPAAASAPELYDLLSRCRSRHAAACAGA
;
A
#
# COMPACT_ATOMS: atom_id res chain seq x y z
N MET A 1 -31.35 -49.74 -23.83
CA MET A 1 -29.97 -50.26 -23.95
C MET A 1 -29.81 -51.66 -24.59
N ARG A 2 -30.81 -52.32 -25.21
CA ARG A 2 -30.57 -53.58 -25.99
C ARG A 2 -31.34 -53.73 -27.33
N ARG A 3 -32.09 -52.72 -27.79
CA ARG A 3 -32.81 -52.77 -29.09
C ARG A 3 -32.44 -51.67 -30.12
N SER A 4 -31.63 -50.67 -29.76
CA SER A 4 -31.07 -49.71 -30.73
C SER A 4 -29.67 -50.08 -31.25
N VAL A 5 -28.95 -50.96 -30.53
CA VAL A 5 -27.61 -51.46 -30.92
C VAL A 5 -27.68 -52.41 -32.13
N ALA A 6 -28.82 -53.05 -32.39
CA ALA A 6 -29.01 -53.95 -33.54
C ALA A 6 -29.25 -53.23 -34.88
N ARG A 7 -29.62 -51.93 -34.89
CA ARG A 7 -29.76 -51.13 -36.12
C ARG A 7 -28.51 -50.32 -36.47
N ALA A 8 -27.58 -50.13 -35.53
CA ALA A 8 -26.26 -49.55 -35.79
C ALA A 8 -25.28 -50.58 -36.40
N GLY A 9 -25.43 -51.87 -36.09
CA GLY A 9 -24.60 -52.94 -36.63
C GLY A 9 -24.77 -53.22 -38.15
N ALA A 10 -25.87 -52.77 -38.75
CA ALA A 10 -26.15 -52.99 -40.19
C ALA A 10 -25.63 -51.87 -41.11
N ARG A 11 -25.11 -50.76 -40.58
CA ARG A 11 -24.46 -49.69 -41.37
C ARG A 11 -22.93 -49.70 -41.27
N ILE A 12 -22.35 -50.49 -40.36
CA ILE A 12 -20.91 -50.67 -40.21
C ILE A 12 -20.34 -51.56 -41.36
N GLY A 13 -21.18 -52.40 -41.98
CA GLY A 13 -20.79 -53.23 -43.13
C GLY A 13 -20.59 -52.50 -44.46
N THR A 14 -21.05 -51.25 -44.59
CA THR A 14 -21.00 -50.50 -45.87
C THR A 14 -19.87 -49.47 -45.93
N LEU A 15 -19.29 -49.08 -44.79
CA LEU A 15 -18.15 -48.14 -44.72
C LEU A 15 -16.79 -48.85 -44.63
N ALA A 16 -16.75 -50.10 -44.17
CA ALA A 16 -15.51 -50.91 -44.17
C ALA A 16 -14.98 -51.19 -45.59
N ARG A 17 -15.84 -51.13 -46.62
CA ARG A 17 -15.46 -51.37 -48.03
C ARG A 17 -14.70 -50.20 -48.66
N TYR A 18 -14.77 -48.99 -48.10
CA TYR A 18 -14.03 -47.82 -48.60
C TYR A 18 -12.68 -47.58 -47.92
N SER A 19 -12.31 -48.38 -46.92
CA SER A 19 -11.15 -48.08 -46.06
C SER A 19 -9.82 -48.76 -46.47
N ARG A 20 -9.82 -49.74 -47.39
CA ARG A 20 -8.56 -50.34 -47.91
C ARG A 20 -8.24 -49.96 -49.36
N GLU A 21 -9.24 -49.77 -50.22
CA GLU A 21 -9.01 -49.47 -51.65
C GLU A 21 -8.89 -47.97 -51.94
N ALA A 22 -9.54 -47.08 -51.18
CA ALA A 22 -9.51 -45.64 -51.47
C ALA A 22 -8.25 -44.91 -50.96
N TRP A 23 -7.56 -45.46 -49.96
CA TRP A 23 -6.43 -44.79 -49.30
C TRP A 23 -5.11 -45.59 -49.35
N GLY A 24 -5.13 -46.83 -49.87
CA GLY A 24 -3.94 -47.67 -50.04
C GLY A 24 -2.95 -47.17 -51.11
N TRP A 25 -3.24 -46.07 -51.80
CA TRP A 25 -2.47 -45.59 -52.95
C TRP A 25 -2.16 -44.09 -52.96
N ILE A 26 -2.18 -43.42 -51.79
CA ILE A 26 -1.64 -42.06 -51.66
C ILE A 26 -0.52 -42.10 -50.63
N GLY A 27 0.69 -42.41 -51.09
CA GLY A 27 1.89 -42.17 -50.31
C GLY A 27 1.91 -40.72 -49.83
N ARG A 28 2.53 -40.47 -48.68
CA ARG A 28 2.61 -39.16 -47.98
C ARG A 28 3.07 -37.95 -48.83
N GLN A 29 3.40 -38.14 -50.11
CA GLN A 29 3.89 -37.12 -51.03
C GLN A 29 2.84 -36.49 -51.95
N PHE A 30 1.59 -36.95 -52.03
CA PHE A 30 0.59 -36.36 -52.95
C PHE A 30 -0.87 -36.34 -52.41
N LEU A 31 -1.13 -35.65 -51.29
CA LEU A 31 -2.52 -35.30 -50.93
C LEU A 31 -3.04 -34.22 -51.90
N PRO A 32 -4.13 -34.48 -52.66
CA PRO A 32 -4.62 -33.51 -53.65
C PRO A 32 -5.19 -32.25 -52.95
N PRO A 33 -4.69 -31.04 -53.26
CA PRO A 33 -5.12 -29.80 -52.59
C PRO A 33 -6.63 -29.52 -52.66
N ARG A 34 -7.32 -30.04 -53.68
CA ARG A 34 -8.78 -29.91 -53.85
C ARG A 34 -9.58 -30.47 -52.67
N LEU A 35 -9.05 -31.47 -51.95
CA LEU A 35 -9.74 -32.06 -50.80
C LEU A 35 -9.79 -31.13 -49.58
N PHE A 36 -8.94 -30.11 -49.52
CA PHE A 36 -8.88 -29.15 -48.43
C PHE A 36 -9.65 -27.85 -48.73
N VAL A 37 -10.14 -27.68 -49.96
CA VAL A 37 -10.96 -26.53 -50.32
C VAL A 37 -12.43 -26.92 -50.19
N ASP A 38 -13.10 -26.35 -49.19
CA ASP A 38 -14.55 -26.51 -49.02
C ASP A 38 -15.25 -25.60 -50.03
N ALA A 39 -15.56 -26.16 -51.21
CA ALA A 39 -16.05 -25.38 -52.34
C ALA A 39 -17.34 -24.61 -52.05
N GLY A 40 -18.28 -25.23 -51.31
CA GLY A 40 -19.55 -24.59 -50.96
C GLY A 40 -19.34 -23.42 -49.99
N TRP A 41 -18.53 -23.64 -48.95
CA TRP A 41 -18.19 -22.58 -48.00
C TRP A 41 -17.40 -21.44 -48.66
N TYR A 42 -16.38 -21.79 -49.46
CA TYR A 42 -15.52 -20.83 -50.12
C TYR A 42 -16.29 -19.96 -51.12
N ALA A 43 -17.17 -20.58 -51.91
CA ALA A 43 -18.03 -19.85 -52.84
C ALA A 43 -18.91 -18.85 -52.11
N HIS A 44 -19.63 -19.31 -51.08
CA HIS A 44 -20.50 -18.46 -50.27
C HIS A 44 -19.73 -17.30 -49.61
N ARG A 45 -18.51 -17.53 -49.12
CA ARG A 45 -17.73 -16.53 -48.39
C ARG A 45 -17.04 -15.50 -49.28
N TYR A 46 -16.53 -15.90 -50.44
CA TYR A 46 -15.62 -15.07 -51.24
C TYR A 46 -16.06 -14.82 -52.68
N LEU A 47 -16.97 -15.64 -53.24
CA LEU A 47 -17.33 -15.59 -54.66
C LEU A 47 -18.80 -15.23 -54.91
N GLY A 48 -19.68 -15.38 -53.92
CA GLY A 48 -21.11 -15.13 -54.09
C GLY A 48 -21.70 -16.01 -55.20
N GLU A 49 -22.40 -15.39 -56.16
CA GLU A 49 -23.00 -16.06 -57.32
C GLU A 49 -22.03 -16.26 -58.50
N SER A 50 -20.74 -15.98 -58.33
CA SER A 50 -19.75 -16.11 -59.42
C SER A 50 -19.62 -17.57 -59.90
N PRO A 51 -19.60 -17.82 -61.23
CA PRO A 51 -19.50 -19.18 -61.79
C PRO A 51 -18.08 -19.79 -61.73
N ILE A 52 -17.12 -19.12 -61.08
CA ILE A 52 -15.72 -19.57 -61.01
C ILE A 52 -15.59 -20.76 -60.04
N ASP A 53 -14.94 -21.85 -60.48
CA ASP A 53 -14.62 -23.00 -59.62
C ASP A 53 -13.83 -22.55 -58.38
N PRO A 54 -14.35 -22.73 -57.14
CA PRO A 54 -13.73 -22.23 -55.91
C PRO A 54 -12.30 -22.71 -55.68
N PHE A 55 -12.01 -23.96 -56.05
CA PHE A 55 -10.66 -24.52 -55.96
C PHE A 55 -9.71 -23.81 -56.90
N ARG A 56 -10.08 -23.65 -58.17
CA ARG A 56 -9.28 -22.91 -59.16
C ARG A 56 -9.03 -21.47 -58.71
N HIS A 57 -10.08 -20.78 -58.24
CA HIS A 57 -9.94 -19.43 -57.71
C HIS A 57 -8.97 -19.39 -56.52
N TYR A 58 -9.13 -20.29 -55.53
CA TYR A 58 -8.24 -20.32 -54.38
C TYR A 58 -6.78 -20.51 -54.80
N MET A 59 -6.50 -21.45 -55.70
CA MET A 59 -5.15 -21.79 -56.15
C MET A 59 -4.47 -20.69 -56.96
N GLN A 60 -5.23 -19.86 -57.66
CA GLN A 60 -4.70 -18.78 -58.50
C GLN A 60 -4.60 -17.45 -57.75
N GLU A 61 -5.68 -17.05 -57.07
CA GLU A 61 -5.84 -15.69 -56.52
C GLU A 61 -6.19 -15.67 -55.02
N GLY A 62 -7.04 -16.59 -54.56
CA GLY A 62 -7.55 -16.57 -53.18
C GLY A 62 -6.44 -16.62 -52.13
N TRP A 63 -5.46 -17.50 -52.32
CA TRP A 63 -4.33 -17.59 -51.40
C TRP A 63 -3.48 -16.31 -51.37
N LYS A 64 -3.46 -15.47 -52.42
CA LYS A 64 -2.68 -14.22 -52.41
C LYS A 64 -3.34 -13.14 -51.52
N ARG A 65 -4.64 -13.27 -51.27
CA ARG A 65 -5.46 -12.34 -50.48
C ARG A 65 -5.77 -12.84 -49.07
N ASP A 66 -5.02 -13.82 -48.59
CA ASP A 66 -5.29 -14.48 -47.30
C ASP A 66 -6.68 -15.11 -47.15
N HIS A 67 -7.35 -15.41 -48.27
CA HIS A 67 -8.60 -16.18 -48.20
C HIS A 67 -8.32 -17.56 -47.59
N GLN A 68 -9.26 -18.05 -46.79
CA GLN A 68 -9.16 -19.35 -46.15
C GLN A 68 -9.68 -20.41 -47.14
N PRO A 69 -9.02 -21.56 -47.31
CA PRO A 69 -9.52 -22.63 -48.19
C PRO A 69 -10.75 -23.34 -47.60
N ASN A 70 -10.91 -23.30 -46.28
CA ASN A 70 -12.02 -23.87 -45.52
C ASN A 70 -12.13 -23.14 -44.16
N PRO A 71 -13.21 -23.32 -43.38
CA PRO A 71 -13.41 -22.62 -42.10
C PRO A 71 -12.35 -22.93 -41.02
N PHE A 72 -11.60 -24.03 -41.16
CA PHE A 72 -10.69 -24.55 -40.14
C PHE A 72 -9.21 -24.33 -40.49
N PHE A 73 -8.93 -23.50 -41.50
CA PHE A 73 -7.58 -23.14 -41.93
C PHE A 73 -7.42 -21.62 -42.00
N ALA A 74 -6.75 -21.03 -41.00
CA ALA A 74 -6.49 -19.59 -40.96
C ALA A 74 -5.26 -19.22 -41.79
N ALA A 75 -5.45 -18.85 -43.06
CA ALA A 75 -4.36 -18.63 -44.02
C ALA A 75 -3.37 -17.51 -43.61
N ALA A 76 -3.87 -16.34 -43.20
CA ALA A 76 -3.02 -15.23 -42.73
C ALA A 76 -2.18 -15.64 -41.52
N TRP A 77 -2.84 -16.17 -40.50
CA TRP A 77 -2.19 -16.67 -39.29
C TRP A 77 -1.15 -17.75 -39.58
N TYR A 78 -1.48 -18.71 -40.45
CA TYR A 78 -0.60 -19.82 -40.79
C TYR A 78 0.68 -19.31 -41.47
N ARG A 79 0.56 -18.33 -42.37
CA ARG A 79 1.72 -17.68 -42.99
C ARG A 79 2.60 -16.98 -41.97
N GLN A 80 1.99 -16.19 -41.09
CA GLN A 80 2.71 -15.46 -40.05
C GLN A 80 3.44 -16.43 -39.12
N LYS A 81 2.75 -17.48 -38.65
CA LYS A 81 3.30 -18.44 -37.68
C LYS A 81 4.44 -19.29 -38.23
N TYR A 82 4.36 -19.71 -39.49
CA TYR A 82 5.33 -20.64 -40.09
C TYR A 82 6.25 -20.02 -41.14
N GLY A 83 6.19 -18.69 -41.34
CA GLY A 83 7.04 -17.98 -42.30
C GLY A 83 6.86 -18.46 -43.75
N CYS A 84 5.61 -18.63 -44.20
CA CYS A 84 5.34 -19.14 -45.54
C CYS A 84 5.21 -18.01 -46.58
N ALA A 85 6.15 -17.95 -47.53
CA ALA A 85 6.14 -16.96 -48.63
C ALA A 85 5.21 -17.31 -49.81
N GLY A 86 4.69 -18.55 -49.86
CA GLY A 86 3.87 -19.06 -50.96
C GLY A 86 2.42 -19.38 -50.55
N ASN A 87 1.77 -20.24 -51.33
CA ASN A 87 0.44 -20.74 -50.99
C ASN A 87 0.48 -21.55 -49.67
N PRO A 88 -0.22 -21.13 -48.61
CA PRO A 88 -0.10 -21.71 -47.27
C PRO A 88 -0.72 -23.11 -47.21
N LEU A 89 -1.76 -23.39 -48.01
CA LEU A 89 -2.32 -24.74 -48.10
C LEU A 89 -1.32 -25.71 -48.74
N LEU A 90 -0.66 -25.31 -49.82
CA LEU A 90 0.38 -26.14 -50.43
C LEU A 90 1.57 -26.34 -49.48
N HIS A 91 1.94 -25.30 -48.73
CA HIS A 91 2.98 -25.41 -47.72
C HIS A 91 2.59 -26.38 -46.60
N TYR A 92 1.34 -26.32 -46.12
CA TYR A 92 0.78 -27.28 -45.16
C TYR A 92 0.88 -28.72 -45.67
N ILE A 93 0.36 -28.98 -46.88
CA ILE A 93 0.36 -30.32 -47.48
C ILE A 93 1.77 -30.89 -47.63
N ARG A 94 2.74 -30.06 -48.05
CA ARG A 94 4.14 -30.49 -48.25
C ARG A 94 4.89 -30.75 -46.95
N ARG A 95 4.58 -30.01 -45.89
CA ARG A 95 5.33 -30.06 -44.62
C ARG A 95 4.76 -31.06 -43.62
N GLY A 96 3.59 -31.63 -43.90
CA GLY A 96 2.90 -32.55 -43.00
C GLY A 96 2.10 -31.81 -41.91
N PRO A 97 1.47 -32.57 -41.00
CA PRO A 97 0.38 -32.09 -40.15
C PRO A 97 0.88 -31.12 -39.07
N ARG A 98 0.87 -29.83 -39.41
CA ARG A 98 1.05 -28.70 -38.48
C ARG A 98 -0.32 -28.20 -38.02
N ASN A 99 -0.36 -27.25 -37.09
CA ASN A 99 -1.63 -26.63 -36.72
C ASN A 99 -2.10 -25.73 -37.87
N PRO A 100 -3.28 -25.96 -38.48
CA PRO A 100 -3.82 -25.14 -39.57
C PRO A 100 -4.53 -23.86 -39.08
N HIS A 101 -4.86 -23.81 -37.80
CA HIS A 101 -5.59 -22.73 -37.13
C HIS A 101 -5.09 -22.63 -35.67
N PRO A 102 -5.12 -21.45 -35.01
CA PRO A 102 -4.73 -21.33 -33.59
C PRO A 102 -5.56 -22.22 -32.66
N LEU A 103 -6.81 -22.49 -33.05
CA LEU A 103 -7.76 -23.35 -32.33
C LEU A 103 -7.87 -24.77 -32.91
N PHE A 104 -6.88 -25.24 -33.66
CA PHE A 104 -6.80 -26.62 -34.12
C PHE A 104 -5.42 -27.18 -33.80
N ASP A 105 -5.35 -28.19 -32.91
CA ASP A 105 -4.10 -28.83 -32.53
C ASP A 105 -3.95 -30.19 -33.22
N ALA A 106 -3.16 -30.22 -34.28
CA ALA A 106 -2.95 -31.42 -35.10
C ALA A 106 -2.26 -32.55 -34.34
N ARG A 107 -1.34 -32.21 -33.41
CA ARG A 107 -0.61 -33.20 -32.61
C ARG A 107 -1.53 -33.82 -31.57
N TRP A 108 -2.27 -32.98 -30.86
CA TRP A 108 -3.26 -33.45 -29.90
C TRP A 108 -4.36 -34.25 -30.58
N TYR A 109 -4.85 -33.84 -31.75
CA TYR A 109 -5.89 -34.56 -32.49
C TYR A 109 -5.47 -36.00 -32.79
N LEU A 110 -4.24 -36.21 -33.29
CA LEU A 110 -3.71 -37.55 -33.57
C LEU A 110 -3.46 -38.35 -32.28
N ALA A 111 -3.05 -37.70 -31.19
CA ALA A 111 -2.89 -38.37 -29.90
C ALA A 111 -4.23 -38.78 -29.26
N ARG A 112 -5.27 -37.94 -29.41
CA ARG A 112 -6.61 -38.17 -28.88
C ARG A 112 -7.38 -39.22 -29.67
N TYR A 113 -7.08 -39.35 -30.98
CA TYR A 113 -7.74 -40.24 -31.92
C TYR A 113 -6.73 -41.22 -32.55
N PRO A 114 -6.31 -42.28 -31.83
CA PRO A 114 -5.31 -43.23 -32.30
C PRO A 114 -5.70 -43.97 -33.58
N ASP A 115 -7.01 -44.11 -33.85
CA ASP A 115 -7.54 -44.68 -35.08
C ASP A 115 -7.15 -43.83 -36.30
N VAL A 116 -7.19 -42.50 -36.19
CA VAL A 116 -6.77 -41.59 -37.26
C VAL A 116 -5.25 -41.67 -37.47
N ALA A 117 -4.50 -41.72 -36.37
CA ALA A 117 -3.04 -41.84 -36.40
C ALA A 117 -2.57 -43.16 -37.03
N ALA A 118 -3.21 -44.28 -36.68
CA ALA A 118 -2.89 -45.61 -37.21
C ALA A 118 -3.09 -45.71 -38.73
N HIS A 119 -4.07 -45.00 -39.27
CA HIS A 119 -4.34 -44.94 -40.72
C HIS A 119 -3.49 -43.88 -41.44
N GLY A 120 -2.67 -43.10 -40.72
CA GLY A 120 -1.79 -42.10 -41.31
C GLY A 120 -2.50 -40.96 -42.05
N VAL A 121 -3.78 -40.73 -41.75
CA VAL A 121 -4.61 -39.69 -42.39
C VAL A 121 -4.24 -38.32 -41.83
N ASP A 122 -4.17 -37.31 -42.68
CA ASP A 122 -3.96 -35.92 -42.25
C ASP A 122 -5.11 -35.47 -41.33
N PRO A 123 -4.83 -34.88 -40.15
CA PRO A 123 -5.84 -34.57 -39.15
C PRO A 123 -6.83 -33.50 -39.60
N LEU A 124 -6.41 -32.49 -40.37
CA LEU A 124 -7.33 -31.49 -40.91
C LEU A 124 -8.23 -32.12 -41.97
N LEU A 125 -7.67 -32.95 -42.85
CA LEU A 125 -8.43 -33.66 -43.87
C LEU A 125 -9.46 -34.61 -43.25
N HIS A 126 -9.05 -35.38 -42.25
CA HIS A 126 -9.93 -36.26 -41.48
C HIS A 126 -11.07 -35.45 -40.83
N PHE A 127 -10.73 -34.34 -40.17
CA PHE A 127 -11.72 -33.50 -39.50
C PHE A 127 -12.75 -32.91 -40.48
N LEU A 128 -12.30 -32.42 -41.64
CA LEU A 128 -13.15 -31.90 -42.71
C LEU A 128 -14.11 -32.97 -43.27
N GLN A 129 -13.64 -34.19 -43.48
CA GLN A 129 -14.45 -35.22 -44.14
C GLN A 129 -15.36 -35.98 -43.17
N PHE A 130 -14.84 -36.30 -41.98
CA PHE A 130 -15.47 -37.22 -41.02
C PHE A 130 -15.56 -36.61 -39.62
N GLY A 131 -14.43 -36.15 -39.06
CA GLY A 131 -14.31 -35.85 -37.64
C GLY A 131 -15.34 -34.89 -37.07
N ARG A 132 -15.70 -33.81 -37.79
CA ARG A 132 -16.74 -32.87 -37.35
C ARG A 132 -18.14 -33.50 -37.22
N ARG A 133 -18.49 -34.44 -38.10
CA ARG A 133 -19.78 -35.16 -38.09
C ARG A 133 -19.80 -36.30 -37.06
N GLU A 134 -18.61 -36.80 -36.71
CA GLU A 134 -18.42 -37.79 -35.66
C GLU A 134 -18.37 -37.16 -34.25
N GLY A 135 -18.50 -35.83 -34.13
CA GLY A 135 -18.42 -35.13 -32.85
C GLY A 135 -17.00 -35.07 -32.27
N ARG A 136 -15.96 -35.28 -33.08
CA ARG A 136 -14.55 -35.19 -32.61
C ARG A 136 -14.16 -33.75 -32.38
N GLY A 137 -13.44 -33.44 -31.30
CA GLY A 137 -12.92 -32.11 -30.99
C GLY A 137 -11.62 -31.81 -31.74
N PRO A 138 -11.38 -30.56 -32.18
CA PRO A 138 -10.14 -30.17 -32.86
C PRO A 138 -9.04 -29.65 -31.91
N HIS A 139 -9.38 -29.35 -30.66
CA HIS A 139 -8.46 -28.74 -29.68
C HIS A 139 -8.86 -29.09 -28.24
N PRO A 140 -7.91 -29.22 -27.29
CA PRO A 140 -8.21 -29.53 -25.88
C PRO A 140 -9.13 -28.53 -25.17
N LEU A 141 -9.08 -27.26 -25.61
CA LEU A 141 -9.90 -26.16 -25.05
C LEU A 141 -11.20 -25.92 -25.82
N PHE A 142 -11.66 -26.90 -26.61
CA PHE A 142 -12.97 -26.88 -27.24
C PHE A 142 -13.70 -28.21 -26.97
N ASP A 143 -14.65 -28.19 -26.03
CA ASP A 143 -15.44 -29.36 -25.66
C ASP A 143 -16.69 -29.44 -26.53
N VAL A 144 -16.67 -30.34 -27.52
CA VAL A 144 -17.76 -30.50 -28.49
C VAL A 144 -19.06 -30.91 -27.81
N GLU A 145 -19.02 -31.89 -26.91
CA GLU A 145 -20.23 -32.43 -26.28
C GLU A 145 -20.88 -31.38 -25.38
N TRP A 146 -20.07 -30.70 -24.57
CA TRP A 146 -20.56 -29.62 -23.71
C TRP A 146 -21.06 -28.42 -24.51
N TYR A 147 -20.35 -28.02 -25.57
CA TYR A 147 -20.74 -26.90 -26.41
C TYR A 147 -22.07 -27.15 -27.13
N VAL A 148 -22.29 -28.37 -27.65
CA VAL A 148 -23.57 -28.77 -28.24
C VAL A 148 -24.67 -28.83 -27.19
N ALA A 149 -24.41 -29.38 -26.00
CA ALA A 149 -25.39 -29.42 -24.93
C ALA A 149 -25.86 -28.02 -24.51
N ARG A 150 -24.95 -27.04 -24.52
CA ARG A 150 -25.24 -25.65 -24.11
C ARG A 150 -25.83 -24.78 -25.22
N TYR A 151 -25.34 -24.92 -26.46
CA TYR A 151 -25.65 -24.02 -27.57
C TYR A 151 -26.31 -24.71 -28.77
N GLY A 152 -26.67 -25.99 -28.67
CA GLY A 152 -27.28 -26.75 -29.76
C GLY A 152 -28.55 -26.10 -30.31
N ALA A 153 -29.40 -25.57 -29.44
CA ALA A 153 -30.61 -24.82 -29.81
C ALA A 153 -30.32 -23.50 -30.57
N GLN A 154 -29.08 -22.99 -30.50
CA GLN A 154 -28.62 -21.79 -31.21
C GLN A 154 -27.98 -22.12 -32.57
N GLY A 155 -28.06 -23.38 -33.02
CA GLY A 155 -27.53 -23.83 -34.31
C GLY A 155 -26.15 -24.49 -34.24
N ALA A 156 -25.64 -24.81 -33.04
CA ALA A 156 -24.37 -25.52 -32.88
C ALA A 156 -24.45 -27.04 -33.08
N GLY A 157 -25.65 -27.61 -33.31
CA GLY A 157 -25.88 -29.06 -33.29
C GLY A 157 -25.14 -29.87 -34.37
N ASP A 158 -25.03 -29.33 -35.59
CA ASP A 158 -24.48 -30.09 -36.74
C ASP A 158 -22.97 -29.87 -36.98
N ASP A 159 -22.45 -28.66 -36.72
CA ASP A 159 -21.03 -28.31 -36.87
C ASP A 159 -20.62 -27.30 -35.76
N PRO A 160 -20.40 -27.79 -34.53
CA PRO A 160 -20.21 -26.94 -33.35
C PRO A 160 -18.95 -26.09 -33.43
N PHE A 161 -17.87 -26.62 -33.99
CA PHE A 161 -16.63 -25.87 -34.12
C PHE A 161 -16.74 -24.76 -35.17
N ARG A 162 -17.40 -25.03 -36.31
CA ARG A 162 -17.69 -23.98 -37.29
C ARG A 162 -18.62 -22.91 -36.71
N HIS A 163 -19.66 -23.32 -35.99
CA HIS A 163 -20.55 -22.39 -35.28
C HIS A 163 -19.76 -21.48 -34.34
N TYR A 164 -18.82 -22.05 -33.56
CA TYR A 164 -17.96 -21.25 -32.69
C TYR A 164 -17.09 -20.26 -33.46
N LEU A 165 -16.41 -20.69 -34.51
CA LEU A 165 -15.51 -19.82 -35.30
C LEU A 165 -16.26 -18.69 -36.02
N GLU A 166 -17.45 -18.96 -36.55
CA GLU A 166 -18.21 -17.99 -37.35
C GLU A 166 -19.11 -17.07 -36.51
N LYS A 167 -19.60 -17.54 -35.35
CA LYS A 167 -20.57 -16.82 -34.53
C LYS A 167 -20.19 -16.78 -33.06
N GLY A 168 -19.85 -17.94 -32.48
CA GLY A 168 -19.68 -18.08 -31.04
C GLY A 168 -18.54 -17.23 -30.46
N ALA A 169 -17.39 -17.15 -31.14
CA ALA A 169 -16.25 -16.36 -30.71
C ALA A 169 -16.57 -14.86 -30.63
N ALA A 170 -17.29 -14.34 -31.64
CA ALA A 170 -17.74 -12.94 -31.66
C ALA A 170 -18.79 -12.66 -30.58
N ALA A 171 -19.69 -13.62 -30.32
CA ALA A 171 -20.70 -13.54 -29.27
C ALA A 171 -20.17 -13.82 -27.86
N ARG A 172 -18.86 -14.00 -27.67
CA ARG A 172 -18.22 -14.39 -26.39
C ARG A 172 -18.86 -15.63 -25.76
N LEU A 173 -19.22 -16.62 -26.59
CA LEU A 173 -19.66 -17.92 -26.09
C LEU A 173 -18.47 -18.70 -25.53
N ASP A 174 -18.72 -19.48 -24.50
CA ASP A 174 -17.69 -20.28 -23.86
C ASP A 174 -17.42 -21.53 -24.70
N PRO A 175 -16.15 -21.84 -25.05
CA PRO A 175 -15.80 -23.02 -25.84
C PRO A 175 -15.62 -24.29 -24.99
N HIS A 176 -15.47 -24.13 -23.67
CA HIS A 176 -15.16 -25.18 -22.73
C HIS A 176 -15.55 -24.74 -21.30
N PRO A 177 -16.01 -25.62 -20.40
CA PRO A 177 -16.41 -25.25 -19.03
C PRO A 177 -15.34 -24.44 -18.26
N ALA A 178 -14.08 -24.84 -18.39
CA ALA A 178 -12.92 -24.19 -17.76
C ALA A 178 -12.37 -22.94 -18.50
N PHE A 179 -13.11 -22.38 -19.46
CA PHE A 179 -12.74 -21.15 -20.16
C PHE A 179 -13.93 -20.20 -20.25
N ASP A 180 -13.87 -19.07 -19.53
CA ASP A 180 -14.92 -18.06 -19.55
C ASP A 180 -14.53 -16.95 -20.54
N ALA A 181 -15.16 -16.96 -21.71
CA ALA A 181 -14.77 -16.08 -22.82
C ALA A 181 -15.07 -14.61 -22.55
N ARG A 182 -16.14 -14.33 -21.79
CA ARG A 182 -16.53 -12.97 -21.42
C ARG A 182 -15.60 -12.44 -20.34
N TRP A 183 -15.45 -13.18 -19.24
CA TRP A 183 -14.57 -12.81 -18.14
C TRP A 183 -13.12 -12.66 -18.61
N TYR A 184 -12.63 -13.55 -19.47
CA TYR A 184 -11.29 -13.44 -20.01
C TYR A 184 -11.10 -12.16 -20.83
N ALA A 185 -12.06 -11.79 -21.68
CA ALA A 185 -12.00 -10.57 -22.47
C ALA A 185 -12.09 -9.31 -21.60
N GLU A 186 -12.96 -9.30 -20.58
CA GLU A 186 -13.07 -8.21 -19.62
C GLU A 186 -11.79 -7.98 -18.82
N ASN A 187 -11.07 -9.07 -18.48
CA ASN A 187 -9.81 -8.99 -17.74
C ASN A 187 -8.59 -8.71 -18.64
N ASN A 188 -8.73 -8.84 -19.97
CA ASN A 188 -7.68 -8.67 -20.97
C ASN A 188 -8.17 -7.75 -22.11
N PRO A 189 -8.21 -6.42 -21.90
CA PRO A 189 -8.76 -5.48 -22.87
C PRO A 189 -8.03 -5.45 -24.22
N ASP A 190 -6.77 -5.90 -24.27
CA ASP A 190 -5.96 -6.06 -25.49
C ASP A 190 -6.49 -7.16 -26.43
N VAL A 191 -7.41 -8.00 -25.96
CA VAL A 191 -8.22 -8.85 -26.85
C VAL A 191 -9.03 -7.96 -27.80
N GLY A 192 -9.53 -6.80 -27.36
CA GLY A 192 -10.42 -5.96 -28.16
C GLY A 192 -11.76 -6.62 -28.51
N ALA A 193 -12.63 -5.92 -29.22
CA ALA A 193 -13.97 -6.42 -29.56
C ALA A 193 -13.93 -7.57 -30.58
N ASP A 194 -13.02 -7.50 -31.57
CA ASP A 194 -13.05 -8.37 -32.74
C ASP A 194 -12.16 -9.62 -32.63
N ARG A 195 -11.22 -9.67 -31.67
CA ARG A 195 -10.33 -10.84 -31.52
C ARG A 195 -11.00 -11.93 -30.70
N CYS A 196 -10.84 -13.17 -31.16
CA CYS A 196 -11.25 -14.36 -30.43
C CYS A 196 -10.47 -14.49 -29.11
N ALA A 197 -11.20 -14.48 -27.98
CA ALA A 197 -10.64 -14.60 -26.63
C ALA A 197 -9.83 -15.89 -26.45
N LEU A 198 -10.37 -17.03 -26.92
CA LEU A 198 -9.68 -18.32 -26.81
C LEU A 198 -8.38 -18.33 -27.63
N ALA A 199 -8.38 -17.78 -28.84
CA ALA A 199 -7.17 -17.72 -29.67
C ALA A 199 -6.09 -16.86 -28.99
N HIS A 200 -6.47 -15.67 -28.50
CA HIS A 200 -5.55 -14.82 -27.74
C HIS A 200 -4.97 -15.52 -26.50
N PHE A 201 -5.79 -16.26 -25.75
CA PHE A 201 -5.29 -17.06 -24.63
C PHE A 201 -4.30 -18.15 -25.07
N VAL A 202 -4.63 -18.93 -26.10
CA VAL A 202 -3.78 -20.03 -26.59
C VAL A 202 -2.43 -19.53 -27.07
N GLU A 203 -2.40 -18.37 -27.73
CA GLU A 203 -1.20 -17.85 -28.38
C GLU A 203 -0.31 -17.03 -27.45
N GLU A 204 -0.91 -16.24 -26.57
CA GLU A 204 -0.20 -15.23 -25.78
C GLU A 204 -0.50 -15.38 -24.30
N GLY A 205 -1.78 -15.46 -23.94
CA GLY A 205 -2.18 -15.30 -22.55
C GLY A 205 -1.76 -16.44 -21.63
N ALA A 206 -1.80 -17.67 -22.12
CA ALA A 206 -1.54 -18.84 -21.30
C ALA A 206 -0.12 -18.87 -20.73
N LEU A 207 0.89 -18.55 -21.55
CA LEU A 207 2.29 -18.50 -21.10
C LEU A 207 2.63 -17.18 -20.38
N ALA A 208 1.84 -16.12 -20.59
CA ALA A 208 1.93 -14.88 -19.85
C ALA A 208 1.23 -14.93 -18.47
N GLY A 209 0.74 -16.10 -18.04
CA GLY A 209 0.05 -16.27 -16.75
C GLY A 209 -1.35 -15.68 -16.70
N ARG A 210 -1.97 -15.32 -17.83
CA ARG A 210 -3.31 -14.73 -17.83
C ARG A 210 -4.34 -15.81 -17.54
N SER A 211 -5.03 -15.72 -16.40
CA SER A 211 -6.05 -16.71 -16.04
C SER A 211 -7.20 -16.75 -17.05
N PRO A 212 -7.65 -17.94 -17.49
CA PRO A 212 -8.76 -18.14 -18.43
C PRO A 212 -10.14 -18.23 -17.78
N HIS A 213 -10.20 -18.41 -16.45
CA HIS A 213 -11.43 -18.58 -15.68
C HIS A 213 -11.18 -18.19 -14.21
N PRO A 214 -12.17 -17.67 -13.47
CA PRO A 214 -12.05 -17.42 -12.03
C PRO A 214 -11.59 -18.61 -11.17
N PHE A 215 -11.77 -19.85 -11.63
CA PHE A 215 -11.45 -21.07 -10.89
C PHE A 215 -10.17 -21.75 -11.40
N PHE A 216 -9.45 -21.12 -12.34
CA PHE A 216 -8.14 -21.57 -12.79
C PHE A 216 -7.16 -20.39 -12.80
N ASP A 217 -6.15 -20.42 -11.92
CA ASP A 217 -5.17 -19.34 -11.80
C ASP A 217 -3.89 -19.70 -12.56
N ALA A 218 -3.75 -19.21 -13.80
CA ALA A 218 -2.65 -19.60 -14.68
C ALA A 218 -1.28 -19.11 -14.18
N ASP A 219 -1.24 -17.88 -13.65
CA ASP A 219 -0.04 -17.27 -13.09
C ASP A 219 0.44 -18.01 -11.83
N TRP A 220 -0.48 -18.31 -10.91
CA TRP A 220 -0.19 -19.14 -9.75
C TRP A 220 0.23 -20.55 -10.16
N TYR A 221 -0.46 -21.18 -11.12
CA TYR A 221 -0.17 -22.55 -11.56
C TYR A 221 1.27 -22.67 -12.10
N LEU A 222 1.72 -21.71 -12.91
CA LEU A 222 3.08 -21.67 -13.44
C LEU A 222 4.15 -21.41 -12.37
N ARG A 223 3.80 -20.71 -11.28
CA ARG A 223 4.70 -20.56 -10.11
C ARG A 223 4.75 -21.81 -9.25
N ALA A 224 3.59 -22.40 -8.97
CA ALA A 224 3.45 -23.59 -8.14
C ALA A 224 4.09 -24.83 -8.79
N TYR A 225 4.09 -24.87 -10.13
CA TYR A 225 4.63 -25.98 -10.93
C TYR A 225 5.70 -25.50 -11.91
N PRO A 226 6.94 -25.27 -11.43
CA PRO A 226 8.04 -24.75 -12.27
C PRO A 226 8.38 -25.64 -13.47
N ASP A 227 8.15 -26.95 -13.38
CA ASP A 227 8.32 -27.90 -14.49
C ASP A 227 7.47 -27.53 -15.71
N ILE A 228 6.23 -27.07 -15.48
CA ILE A 228 5.31 -26.64 -16.55
C ILE A 228 5.76 -25.30 -17.14
N ARG A 229 6.17 -24.37 -16.28
CA ARG A 229 6.70 -23.06 -16.69
C ARG A 229 7.95 -23.19 -17.54
N LEU A 230 8.89 -24.05 -17.13
CA LEU A 230 10.13 -24.31 -17.86
C LEU A 230 9.87 -25.04 -19.18
N ALA A 231 8.91 -25.97 -19.21
CA ALA A 231 8.49 -26.67 -20.42
C ALA A 231 7.71 -25.78 -21.41
N LYS A 232 7.31 -24.56 -21.00
CA LYS A 232 6.50 -23.61 -21.80
C LYS A 232 5.22 -24.25 -22.34
N VAL A 233 4.58 -25.08 -21.51
CA VAL A 233 3.30 -25.72 -21.84
C VAL A 233 2.16 -24.82 -21.38
N ASN A 234 1.09 -24.76 -22.16
CA ASN A 234 -0.12 -24.03 -21.77
C ASN A 234 -0.68 -24.63 -20.46
N PRO A 235 -0.76 -23.86 -19.36
CA PRO A 235 -1.10 -24.39 -18.03
C PRO A 235 -2.50 -24.98 -17.95
N LEU A 236 -3.50 -24.39 -18.62
CA LEU A 236 -4.86 -24.94 -18.64
C LEU A 236 -4.91 -26.23 -19.43
N VAL A 237 -4.24 -26.30 -20.58
CA VAL A 237 -4.16 -27.54 -21.39
C VAL A 237 -3.48 -28.65 -20.59
N HIS A 238 -2.34 -28.36 -19.94
CA HIS A 238 -1.66 -29.31 -19.08
C HIS A 238 -2.59 -29.83 -17.99
N TYR A 239 -3.25 -28.92 -17.26
CA TYR A 239 -4.15 -29.32 -16.18
C TYR A 239 -5.30 -30.21 -16.65
N LEU A 240 -5.91 -29.86 -17.80
CA LEU A 240 -7.03 -30.62 -18.36
C LEU A 240 -6.63 -32.02 -18.81
N GLN A 241 -5.43 -32.18 -19.36
CA GLN A 241 -4.96 -33.45 -19.93
C GLN A 241 -4.32 -34.39 -18.90
N CYS A 242 -3.54 -33.85 -17.97
CA CYS A 242 -2.76 -34.65 -17.03
C CYS A 242 -2.65 -34.04 -15.63
N GLY A 243 -2.63 -32.72 -15.48
CA GLY A 243 -2.45 -32.11 -14.16
C GLY A 243 -3.52 -32.52 -13.13
N ALA A 244 -4.77 -32.69 -13.54
CA ALA A 244 -5.81 -33.18 -12.62
C ALA A 244 -5.62 -34.65 -12.23
N THR A 245 -5.17 -35.53 -13.13
CA THR A 245 -4.88 -36.95 -12.80
C THR A 245 -3.62 -37.09 -11.96
N GLU A 246 -2.66 -36.18 -12.13
CA GLU A 246 -1.50 -35.99 -11.25
C GLU A 246 -1.85 -35.36 -9.90
N LEU A 247 -3.13 -35.04 -9.66
CA LEU A 247 -3.63 -34.40 -8.45
C LEU A 247 -2.99 -33.03 -8.16
N ARG A 248 -2.55 -32.33 -9.20
CA ARG A 248 -2.16 -30.91 -9.11
C ARG A 248 -3.39 -30.05 -8.89
N ASP A 249 -3.22 -28.92 -8.23
CA ASP A 249 -4.30 -27.99 -7.94
C ASP A 249 -4.40 -26.94 -9.06
N PRO A 250 -5.59 -26.56 -9.55
CA PRO A 250 -5.76 -25.54 -10.60
C PRO A 250 -5.73 -24.10 -10.05
N HIS A 251 -5.88 -23.96 -8.73
CA HIS A 251 -6.03 -22.68 -8.04
C HIS A 251 -5.65 -22.88 -6.56
N PRO A 252 -5.07 -21.89 -5.85
CA PRO A 252 -4.71 -22.01 -4.42
C PRO A 252 -5.87 -22.26 -3.44
N HIS A 253 -7.11 -22.32 -3.94
CA HIS A 253 -8.32 -22.55 -3.15
C HIS A 253 -9.13 -23.73 -3.70
N PHE A 254 -8.58 -24.48 -4.65
CA PHE A 254 -9.19 -25.70 -5.14
C PHE A 254 -8.19 -26.84 -4.92
N GLN A 255 -8.56 -27.81 -4.08
CA GLN A 255 -7.72 -28.96 -3.74
C GLN A 255 -8.19 -30.17 -4.54
N THR A 256 -7.47 -30.52 -5.60
CA THR A 256 -7.85 -31.59 -6.53
C THR A 256 -7.96 -32.93 -5.83
N ARG A 257 -6.98 -33.27 -4.98
CA ARG A 257 -7.01 -34.53 -4.22
C ARG A 257 -8.25 -34.62 -3.33
N TRP A 258 -8.47 -33.59 -2.51
CA TRP A 258 -9.62 -33.53 -1.61
C TRP A 258 -10.94 -33.66 -2.36
N TYR A 259 -11.08 -32.92 -3.46
CA TYR A 259 -12.27 -32.95 -4.28
C TYR A 259 -12.53 -34.32 -4.90
N CYS A 260 -11.49 -34.98 -5.42
CA CYS A 260 -11.58 -36.33 -5.97
C CYS A 260 -11.84 -37.42 -4.91
N ASP A 261 -11.44 -37.20 -3.66
CA ASP A 261 -11.73 -38.12 -2.56
C ASP A 261 -13.19 -38.01 -2.12
N ALA A 262 -13.74 -36.78 -2.11
CA ALA A 262 -15.16 -36.54 -1.85
C ALA A 262 -16.06 -36.98 -3.01
N TRP A 263 -15.57 -36.90 -4.26
CA TRP A 263 -16.28 -37.22 -5.49
C TRP A 263 -15.43 -38.15 -6.37
N PRO A 264 -15.45 -39.48 -6.11
CA PRO A 264 -14.61 -40.43 -6.84
C PRO A 264 -14.82 -40.45 -8.35
N ASP A 265 -16.02 -40.10 -8.82
CA ASP A 265 -16.38 -39.94 -10.23
C ASP A 265 -15.65 -38.77 -10.92
N ALA A 266 -15.24 -37.74 -10.16
CA ALA A 266 -14.43 -36.63 -10.66
C ALA A 266 -13.05 -37.07 -11.19
N LYS A 267 -12.56 -38.26 -10.80
CA LYS A 267 -11.32 -38.85 -11.33
C LYS A 267 -11.45 -39.21 -12.83
N GLN A 268 -12.67 -39.36 -13.34
CA GLN A 268 -12.95 -39.77 -14.72
C GLN A 268 -13.14 -38.59 -15.69
N THR A 269 -13.48 -37.40 -15.20
CA THR A 269 -13.96 -36.26 -16.02
C THR A 269 -13.19 -34.94 -15.81
N ASN A 270 -12.02 -34.99 -15.14
CA ASN A 270 -11.25 -33.85 -14.64
C ASN A 270 -11.94 -33.13 -13.46
N ALA A 271 -11.23 -32.95 -12.34
CA ALA A 271 -11.79 -32.41 -11.11
C ALA A 271 -12.41 -31.00 -11.26
N LEU A 272 -11.76 -30.11 -12.02
CA LEU A 272 -12.27 -28.75 -12.22
C LEU A 272 -13.49 -28.78 -13.13
N THR A 273 -13.43 -29.49 -14.26
CA THR A 273 -14.57 -29.60 -15.18
C THR A 273 -15.78 -30.26 -14.51
N HIS A 274 -15.56 -31.30 -13.71
CA HIS A 274 -16.59 -31.91 -12.87
C HIS A 274 -17.18 -30.89 -11.89
N PHE A 275 -16.36 -30.07 -11.23
CA PHE A 275 -16.87 -29.02 -10.35
C PHE A 275 -17.73 -27.97 -11.09
N LEU A 276 -17.29 -27.55 -12.29
CA LEU A 276 -17.93 -26.47 -13.05
C LEU A 276 -19.22 -26.89 -13.76
N THR A 277 -19.41 -28.17 -14.07
CA THR A 277 -20.56 -28.66 -14.84
C THR A 277 -21.70 -29.24 -13.98
N ARG A 278 -21.55 -29.21 -12.65
CA ARG A 278 -22.57 -29.73 -11.73
C ARG A 278 -23.78 -28.82 -11.63
N ALA A 279 -24.97 -29.43 -11.60
CA ALA A 279 -26.23 -28.72 -11.40
C ALA A 279 -26.37 -28.14 -9.99
N ASP A 280 -25.74 -28.75 -8.98
CA ASP A 280 -25.76 -28.29 -7.60
C ASP A 280 -24.36 -27.90 -7.09
N HIS A 281 -24.08 -26.59 -7.10
CA HIS A 281 -22.88 -26.01 -6.50
C HIS A 281 -23.01 -25.79 -4.99
N SER A 282 -24.21 -25.89 -4.42
CA SER A 282 -24.45 -25.60 -3.00
C SER A 282 -23.84 -26.64 -2.07
N ALA A 283 -23.68 -27.89 -2.52
CA ALA A 283 -23.03 -28.97 -1.76
C ALA A 283 -21.53 -29.17 -2.11
N ALA A 284 -21.01 -28.50 -3.14
CA ALA A 284 -19.67 -28.76 -3.64
C ALA A 284 -18.61 -28.05 -2.77
N LYS A 285 -17.75 -28.85 -2.12
CA LYS A 285 -16.62 -28.37 -1.31
C LYS A 285 -15.32 -28.43 -2.13
N PRO A 286 -14.84 -27.32 -2.70
CA PRO A 286 -13.64 -27.30 -3.55
C PRO A 286 -12.35 -27.53 -2.76
N ASN A 287 -12.41 -27.43 -1.43
CA ASN A 287 -11.30 -27.69 -0.51
C ASN A 287 -11.88 -28.09 0.87
N ALA A 288 -11.00 -28.46 1.80
CA ALA A 288 -11.40 -28.93 3.13
C ALA A 288 -12.04 -27.84 4.02
N VAL A 289 -11.81 -26.56 3.74
CA VAL A 289 -12.18 -25.44 4.63
C VAL A 289 -13.40 -24.64 4.17
N PHE A 290 -13.80 -24.75 2.90
CA PHE A 290 -14.91 -24.01 2.32
C PHE A 290 -16.23 -24.78 2.45
N ASP A 291 -17.17 -24.22 3.19
CA ASP A 291 -18.52 -24.77 3.40
C ASP A 291 -19.56 -23.90 2.69
N ALA A 292 -19.91 -24.28 1.46
CA ALA A 292 -20.82 -23.51 0.62
C ALA A 292 -22.21 -23.26 1.24
N PRO A 293 -22.89 -24.25 1.88
CA PRO A 293 -24.18 -24.00 2.52
C PRO A 293 -24.09 -23.00 3.68
N TRP A 294 -23.08 -23.12 4.53
CA TRP A 294 -22.87 -22.19 5.63
C TRP A 294 -22.52 -20.79 5.11
N TYR A 295 -21.63 -20.72 4.12
CA TYR A 295 -21.20 -19.47 3.52
C TYR A 295 -22.36 -18.74 2.85
N ALA A 296 -23.23 -19.46 2.13
CA ALA A 296 -24.46 -18.92 1.54
C ALA A 296 -25.43 -18.39 2.60
N ARG A 297 -25.63 -19.12 3.71
CA ARG A 297 -26.49 -18.65 4.81
C ARG A 297 -25.96 -17.37 5.46
N LYS A 298 -24.63 -17.26 5.62
CA LYS A 298 -24.02 -16.11 6.31
C LYS A 298 -23.86 -14.89 5.39
N TYR A 299 -23.40 -15.10 4.16
CA TYR A 299 -23.00 -14.03 3.24
C TYR A 299 -23.83 -13.96 1.95
N GLY A 300 -24.91 -14.75 1.85
CA GLY A 300 -25.74 -14.80 0.63
C GLY A 300 -26.33 -13.47 0.21
N HIS A 301 -26.57 -12.57 1.17
CA HIS A 301 -27.05 -11.21 0.91
C HIS A 301 -26.02 -10.32 0.19
N LEU A 302 -24.74 -10.71 0.13
CA LEU A 302 -23.65 -9.99 -0.56
C LEU A 302 -23.40 -10.54 -1.98
N MET A 303 -24.04 -11.64 -2.36
CA MET A 303 -23.83 -12.31 -3.63
C MET A 303 -24.67 -11.67 -4.74
N HIS A 304 -24.14 -11.63 -5.96
CA HIS A 304 -24.94 -11.28 -7.12
C HIS A 304 -25.98 -12.37 -7.44
N GLU A 305 -27.05 -12.00 -8.12
CA GLU A 305 -28.08 -12.96 -8.54
C GLU A 305 -27.47 -14.07 -9.41
N GLY A 306 -27.64 -15.32 -8.99
CA GLY A 306 -27.07 -16.50 -9.66
C GLY A 306 -25.57 -16.77 -9.37
N GLU A 307 -24.90 -15.95 -8.56
CA GLU A 307 -23.50 -16.18 -8.17
C GLU A 307 -23.39 -17.33 -7.16
N THR A 308 -22.42 -18.23 -7.37
CA THR A 308 -22.19 -19.33 -6.42
C THR A 308 -21.44 -18.84 -5.18
N PRO A 309 -21.64 -19.44 -3.99
CA PRO A 309 -20.95 -19.04 -2.77
C PRO A 309 -19.42 -19.03 -2.90
N PHE A 310 -18.88 -20.02 -3.62
CA PHE A 310 -17.45 -20.11 -3.84
C PHE A 310 -16.95 -19.06 -4.85
N ALA A 311 -17.71 -18.75 -5.91
CA ALA A 311 -17.39 -17.63 -6.79
C ALA A 311 -17.34 -16.30 -6.01
N HIS A 312 -18.35 -16.04 -5.18
CA HIS A 312 -18.36 -14.87 -4.31
C HIS A 312 -17.16 -14.87 -3.34
N PHE A 313 -16.81 -16.02 -2.76
CA PHE A 313 -15.63 -16.12 -1.90
C PHE A 313 -14.33 -15.81 -2.65
N LEU A 314 -14.16 -16.28 -3.88
CA LEU A 314 -12.97 -15.96 -4.69
C LEU A 314 -12.95 -14.48 -5.13
N ARG A 315 -14.11 -13.87 -5.37
CA ARG A 315 -14.23 -12.48 -5.80
C ARG A 315 -14.05 -11.48 -4.64
N ILE A 316 -14.74 -11.72 -3.53
CA ILE A 316 -14.81 -10.85 -2.35
C ILE A 316 -14.27 -11.55 -1.11
N GLY A 317 -14.83 -12.72 -0.79
CA GLY A 317 -14.70 -13.29 0.56
C GLY A 317 -13.28 -13.51 1.05
N ARG A 318 -12.41 -14.07 0.20
CA ARG A 318 -11.01 -14.35 0.53
C ARG A 318 -10.21 -13.07 0.78
N PHE A 319 -10.57 -11.97 0.14
CA PHE A 319 -9.88 -10.68 0.26
C PHE A 319 -10.44 -9.83 1.40
N ALA A 320 -11.74 -9.95 1.68
CA ALA A 320 -12.40 -9.34 2.82
C ALA A 320 -12.23 -10.15 4.13
N GLY A 321 -11.48 -11.25 4.08
CA GLY A 321 -11.26 -12.15 5.22
C GLY A 321 -12.54 -12.80 5.75
N LEU A 322 -13.57 -12.92 4.90
CA LEU A 322 -14.81 -13.63 5.24
C LEU A 322 -14.49 -15.09 5.51
N GLN A 323 -15.11 -15.62 6.55
CA GLN A 323 -14.89 -17.01 6.96
C GLN A 323 -15.38 -17.94 5.84
N PRO A 324 -14.57 -18.89 5.35
CA PRO A 324 -14.99 -19.83 4.32
C PRO A 324 -15.92 -20.93 4.86
N GLY A 325 -15.99 -21.13 6.17
CA GLY A 325 -16.82 -22.14 6.81
C GLY A 325 -16.81 -22.05 8.35
N PRO A 326 -17.68 -22.82 9.04
CA PRO A 326 -17.89 -22.71 10.50
C PRO A 326 -16.71 -23.23 11.33
N PHE A 327 -15.88 -24.11 10.78
CA PHE A 327 -14.72 -24.70 11.45
C PHE A 327 -13.39 -24.11 10.94
N PHE A 328 -13.44 -22.97 10.26
CA PHE A 328 -12.24 -22.29 9.80
C PHE A 328 -11.51 -21.64 10.98
N ASP A 329 -10.40 -22.25 11.40
CA ASP A 329 -9.47 -21.66 12.37
C ASP A 329 -8.38 -20.86 11.64
N PRO A 330 -8.30 -19.53 11.80
CA PRO A 330 -7.24 -18.69 11.24
C PRO A 330 -5.83 -19.13 11.66
N ARG A 331 -5.69 -19.82 12.81
CA ARG A 331 -4.41 -20.31 13.36
C ARG A 331 -3.92 -21.58 12.67
N ALA A 332 -4.82 -22.40 12.11
CA ALA A 332 -4.49 -23.66 11.44
C ALA A 332 -3.75 -23.48 10.10
N ARG A 333 -3.77 -22.27 9.51
CA ARG A 333 -3.00 -21.92 8.30
C ARG A 333 -1.47 -22.06 8.47
N ARG A 334 -0.95 -22.05 9.71
CA ARG A 334 0.48 -22.28 9.97
C ARG A 334 0.90 -23.74 9.83
N ASN A 335 -0.04 -24.70 9.91
CA ASN A 335 0.28 -26.12 10.08
C ASN A 335 -0.33 -27.06 9.01
N ALA A 336 -0.89 -26.57 7.92
CA ALA A 336 -1.30 -27.44 6.80
C ALA A 336 -0.08 -27.76 5.91
N PRO A 337 0.39 -29.02 5.84
CA PRO A 337 1.46 -29.39 4.93
C PRO A 337 0.88 -29.52 3.51
N HIS A 338 1.60 -28.95 2.55
CA HIS A 338 1.31 -28.86 1.10
C HIS A 338 0.54 -27.61 0.63
N ALA A 339 1.26 -26.50 0.48
CA ALA A 339 1.37 -25.77 -0.79
C ALA A 339 2.44 -24.69 -0.61
N ALA A 340 3.50 -24.77 -1.43
CA ALA A 340 4.57 -23.79 -1.47
C ALA A 340 4.00 -22.41 -1.81
N ASP A 341 4.06 -21.50 -0.83
CA ASP A 341 3.97 -20.07 -1.05
C ASP A 341 5.32 -19.59 -1.62
N PRO A 342 5.41 -19.10 -2.87
CA PRO A 342 6.65 -18.54 -3.39
C PRO A 342 7.07 -17.24 -2.68
N THR A 343 6.18 -16.61 -1.90
CA THR A 343 6.50 -15.46 -1.04
C THR A 343 7.28 -15.89 0.20
N ALA A 344 7.11 -17.15 0.64
CA ALA A 344 7.90 -17.73 1.70
C ALA A 344 9.35 -18.02 1.28
N ALA A 345 9.69 -18.07 -0.02
CA ALA A 345 11.07 -18.23 -0.48
C ALA A 345 11.88 -16.91 -0.41
N ILE A 346 11.23 -15.75 -0.52
CA ILE A 346 11.87 -14.45 -0.28
C ILE A 346 11.96 -14.15 1.23
N LEU A 347 10.99 -14.64 2.02
CA LEU A 347 11.01 -14.53 3.48
C LEU A 347 11.85 -15.63 4.17
N ASN A 348 12.19 -16.73 3.50
CA ASN A 348 13.03 -17.80 4.09
C ASN A 348 14.53 -17.49 4.12
N GLU A 349 15.01 -16.52 3.34
CA GLU A 349 16.35 -15.96 3.55
C GLU A 349 16.40 -15.02 4.78
N ALA A 350 15.25 -14.53 5.25
CA ALA A 350 15.15 -13.72 6.47
C ALA A 350 14.80 -14.54 7.74
N ARG A 351 14.42 -15.82 7.60
CA ARG A 351 13.91 -16.67 8.70
C ARG A 351 14.95 -17.59 9.34
N HIS A 352 16.18 -17.63 8.86
CA HIS A 352 17.24 -18.31 9.60
C HIS A 352 17.75 -17.37 10.69
N GLY A 353 17.26 -17.63 11.91
CA GLY A 353 17.73 -16.98 13.11
C GLY A 353 19.24 -16.96 13.19
N ARG A 354 19.78 -15.80 13.53
CA ARG A 354 20.83 -15.77 14.52
C ARG A 354 20.16 -15.54 15.86
N GLU A 355 20.10 -16.60 16.65
CA GLU A 355 20.37 -16.47 18.06
C GLU A 355 21.57 -15.53 18.25
N ILE A 356 21.42 -14.60 19.18
CA ILE A 356 22.44 -13.81 19.88
C ILE A 356 23.86 -14.17 19.44
N ASP A 357 24.35 -13.51 18.39
CA ASP A 357 25.78 -13.39 18.08
C ASP A 357 25.97 -12.33 16.99
N GLY A 358 26.37 -11.13 17.45
CA GLY A 358 26.83 -10.04 16.60
C GLY A 358 25.76 -8.99 16.29
N VAL A 359 25.70 -7.93 17.11
CA VAL A 359 25.14 -6.64 16.69
C VAL A 359 25.89 -6.20 15.42
N ALA A 360 25.19 -6.23 14.29
CA ALA A 360 25.74 -5.75 13.02
C ALA A 360 25.84 -4.22 13.09
N LYS A 361 27.08 -3.71 13.15
CA LYS A 361 27.41 -2.27 13.11
C LYS A 361 26.54 -1.54 12.08
N GLY A 362 25.79 -0.54 12.54
CA GLY A 362 25.02 0.38 11.68
C GLY A 362 23.53 0.08 11.50
N ARG A 363 22.97 -1.06 11.94
CA ARG A 363 21.51 -1.32 11.85
C ARG A 363 20.70 -0.91 13.09
N GLY A 364 21.36 -0.60 14.20
CA GLY A 364 20.71 -0.24 15.48
C GLY A 364 19.95 1.09 15.49
N LEU A 365 20.08 1.93 14.46
CA LEU A 365 19.52 3.29 14.46
C LEU A 365 18.03 3.37 14.09
N LEU A 366 17.46 2.36 13.40
CA LEU A 366 16.10 2.47 12.84
C LEU A 366 15.02 1.77 13.66
N ALA A 367 15.35 0.64 14.30
CA ALA A 367 14.40 -0.15 15.06
C ALA A 367 14.72 -0.07 16.57
N PRO A 368 13.88 0.57 17.39
CA PRO A 368 14.05 0.64 18.81
C PRO A 368 13.89 -0.70 19.46
N LEU A 369 14.77 -0.91 20.43
CA LEU A 369 14.72 -2.04 21.30
C LEU A 369 13.54 -1.93 22.27
N VAL A 370 12.89 -3.05 22.57
CA VAL A 370 11.98 -3.13 23.71
C VAL A 370 12.79 -3.57 24.91
N VAL A 371 12.89 -2.71 25.93
CA VAL A 371 13.63 -3.04 27.16
C VAL A 371 12.65 -3.62 28.16
N ALA A 372 12.85 -4.89 28.52
CA ALA A 372 12.03 -5.59 29.50
C ALA A 372 12.36 -5.12 30.93
N PRO A 373 11.35 -5.05 31.83
CA PRO A 373 11.58 -4.71 33.22
C PRO A 373 12.34 -5.85 33.93
N VAL A 374 13.26 -5.49 34.80
CA VAL A 374 14.08 -6.43 35.58
C VAL A 374 13.86 -6.15 37.06
N ALA A 375 13.71 -7.19 37.87
CA ALA A 375 13.55 -7.01 39.31
C ALA A 375 14.81 -6.34 39.91
N PRO A 376 14.71 -5.19 40.61
CA PRO A 376 15.86 -4.43 41.10
C PRO A 376 16.89 -5.26 41.89
N GLN A 377 16.42 -6.22 42.69
CA GLN A 377 17.26 -7.12 43.49
C GLN A 377 18.14 -8.08 42.68
N SER A 378 17.91 -8.21 41.38
CA SER A 378 18.65 -9.14 40.51
C SER A 378 19.88 -8.53 39.83
N LEU A 379 20.14 -7.24 40.02
CA LEU A 379 21.30 -6.54 39.45
C LEU A 379 22.61 -7.03 40.09
N ALA A 380 23.52 -7.59 39.28
CA ALA A 380 24.84 -8.05 39.71
C ALA A 380 25.91 -6.95 39.47
N ALA A 381 26.84 -6.79 40.43
CA ALA A 381 27.98 -5.84 40.51
C ALA A 381 27.70 -4.38 40.04
N PRO A 382 27.88 -3.36 40.90
CA PRO A 382 27.39 -2.01 40.61
C PRO A 382 28.23 -1.27 39.56
N MET A 383 27.58 -0.77 38.50
CA MET A 383 28.13 0.29 37.63
C MET A 383 28.09 1.64 38.36
N ARG A 384 29.09 2.50 38.15
CA ARG A 384 29.06 3.89 38.64
C ARG A 384 28.18 4.73 37.72
N ILE A 385 27.05 5.17 38.25
CA ILE A 385 26.07 6.00 37.54
C ILE A 385 26.22 7.46 37.93
N ALA A 386 26.28 8.34 36.93
CA ALA A 386 26.06 9.78 37.09
C ALA A 386 24.71 10.17 36.48
N VAL A 387 24.01 11.08 37.14
CA VAL A 387 22.81 11.73 36.60
C VAL A 387 23.14 13.20 36.39
N HIS A 388 22.98 13.71 35.17
CA HIS A 388 23.02 15.13 34.87
C HIS A 388 21.61 15.68 34.68
N LEU A 389 21.20 16.62 35.53
CA LEU A 389 19.93 17.34 35.45
C LEU A 389 20.17 18.83 35.16
N HIS A 390 19.80 19.30 33.96
CA HIS A 390 19.77 20.73 33.68
C HIS A 390 18.40 21.33 34.05
N ALA A 391 18.36 22.16 35.10
CA ALA A 391 17.14 22.75 35.64
C ALA A 391 17.06 24.25 35.32
N TYR A 392 16.53 24.56 34.14
CA TYR A 392 16.22 25.92 33.70
C TYR A 392 14.86 26.40 34.22
N TYR A 393 13.84 25.52 34.28
CA TYR A 393 12.51 25.80 34.80
C TYR A 393 12.35 25.20 36.22
N PRO A 394 12.50 26.00 37.29
CA PRO A 394 12.53 25.47 38.66
C PRO A 394 11.24 24.78 39.09
N ASP A 395 10.10 25.23 38.55
CA ASP A 395 8.78 24.67 38.86
C ASP A 395 8.62 23.21 38.39
N LEU A 396 9.33 22.81 37.34
CA LEU A 396 9.33 21.42 36.83
C LEU A 396 10.40 20.55 37.50
N ALA A 397 11.43 21.15 38.10
CA ALA A 397 12.57 20.41 38.65
C ALA A 397 12.18 19.43 39.77
N SER A 398 11.15 19.76 40.55
CA SER A 398 10.62 18.89 41.62
C SER A 398 10.09 17.56 41.08
N GLY A 399 9.38 17.58 39.94
CA GLY A 399 8.88 16.38 39.28
C GLY A 399 10.01 15.49 38.76
N LEU A 400 11.01 16.07 38.10
CA LEU A 400 12.16 15.33 37.58
C LEU A 400 12.99 14.72 38.71
N LEU A 401 13.26 15.48 39.79
CA LEU A 401 13.96 14.96 40.96
C LEU A 401 13.16 13.80 41.59
N SER A 402 11.84 13.92 41.69
CA SER A 402 11.01 12.83 42.22
C SER A 402 11.10 11.57 41.36
N ALA A 403 11.16 11.71 40.03
CA ALA A 403 11.31 10.58 39.11
C ALA A 403 12.66 9.84 39.27
N LEU A 404 13.73 10.53 39.71
CA LEU A 404 15.03 9.90 39.97
C LEU A 404 15.01 8.88 41.12
N ALA A 405 14.00 8.90 41.98
CA ALA A 405 13.81 7.88 43.01
C ALA A 405 13.59 6.47 42.42
N ALA A 406 13.27 6.37 41.13
CA ALA A 406 13.19 5.10 40.42
C ALA A 406 14.55 4.41 40.24
N ILE A 407 15.69 5.11 40.36
CA ILE A 407 17.00 4.50 40.13
C ILE A 407 17.32 3.54 41.29
N PRO A 408 17.44 2.22 41.03
CA PRO A 408 17.48 1.20 42.09
C PRO A 408 18.87 1.03 42.74
N ILE A 409 19.89 1.74 42.24
CA ILE A 409 21.27 1.67 42.73
C ILE A 409 21.83 3.07 43.01
N PRO A 410 22.87 3.21 43.87
CA PRO A 410 23.44 4.51 44.18
C PRO A 410 24.00 5.25 42.95
N PHE A 411 23.77 6.56 42.88
CA PHE A 411 24.26 7.42 41.80
C PHE A 411 24.76 8.79 42.30
N ASP A 412 25.62 9.42 41.52
CA ASP A 412 26.09 10.79 41.76
C ASP A 412 25.27 11.79 40.91
N LEU A 413 24.79 12.87 41.53
CA LEU A 413 23.91 13.84 40.87
C LEU A 413 24.66 15.14 40.55
N PHE A 414 24.66 15.51 39.27
CA PHE A 414 25.16 16.77 38.75
C PHE A 414 23.99 17.63 38.30
N VAL A 415 23.83 18.81 38.89
CA VAL A 415 22.75 19.75 38.56
C VAL A 415 23.35 21.02 37.96
N THR A 416 22.83 21.45 36.83
CA THR A 416 23.18 22.75 36.23
C THR A 416 21.96 23.67 36.20
N THR A 417 22.16 24.96 36.43
CA THR A 417 21.10 25.98 36.38
C THR A 417 21.67 27.34 35.94
N ALA A 418 20.80 28.28 35.56
CA ALA A 418 21.21 29.58 34.99
C ALA A 418 21.45 30.68 36.04
N ASP A 419 20.98 30.53 37.28
CA ASP A 419 21.12 31.54 38.33
C ASP A 419 21.30 30.94 39.74
N ASP A 420 21.90 31.71 40.65
CA ASP A 420 22.18 31.29 42.04
C ASP A 420 20.91 31.11 42.89
N ALA A 421 19.81 31.80 42.58
CA ALA A 421 18.56 31.67 43.35
C ALA A 421 17.96 30.26 43.19
N ASN A 422 18.05 29.70 41.98
CA ASN A 422 17.63 28.33 41.70
C ASN A 422 18.53 27.30 42.37
N ARG A 423 19.84 27.59 42.49
CA ARG A 423 20.83 26.69 43.10
C ARG A 423 20.43 26.29 44.53
N GLU A 424 20.05 27.24 45.37
CA GLU A 424 19.64 26.95 46.76
C GLU A 424 18.39 26.08 46.83
N THR A 425 17.40 26.38 45.99
CA THR A 425 16.15 25.61 45.91
C THR A 425 16.42 24.17 45.45
N LEU A 426 17.25 24.00 44.42
CA LEU A 426 17.65 22.70 43.89
C LEU A 426 18.49 21.91 44.90
N ALA A 427 19.40 22.56 45.63
CA ALA A 427 20.17 21.93 46.69
C ALA A 427 19.27 21.34 47.79
N ARG A 428 18.26 22.11 48.22
CA ARG A 428 17.28 21.65 49.20
C ARG A 428 16.46 20.47 48.69
N LEU A 429 15.99 20.51 47.43
CA LEU A 429 15.21 19.42 46.84
C LEU A 429 16.07 18.15 46.66
N ALA A 430 17.29 18.28 46.11
CA ALA A 430 18.21 17.17 45.88
C ALA A 430 18.74 16.54 47.17
N SER A 431 18.82 17.30 48.28
CA SER A 431 19.23 16.76 49.58
C SER A 431 18.31 15.64 50.10
N ARG A 432 17.04 15.63 49.67
CA ARG A 432 16.01 14.66 50.08
C ARG A 432 15.88 13.48 49.12
N LEU A 433 16.69 13.43 48.06
CA LEU A 433 16.58 12.42 47.02
C LEU A 433 17.16 11.07 47.50
N PRO A 434 16.36 9.99 47.56
CA PRO A 434 16.88 8.66 47.90
C PRO A 434 17.84 8.15 46.82
N GLY A 435 18.81 7.32 47.20
CA GLY A 435 19.79 6.71 46.28
C GLY A 435 20.94 7.63 45.84
N ARG A 436 20.85 8.94 46.09
CA ARG A 436 21.92 9.89 45.78
C ARG A 436 23.13 9.73 46.72
N LYS A 437 24.32 9.56 46.14
CA LYS A 437 25.61 9.50 46.86
C LYS A 437 26.29 10.88 46.90
N GLY A 438 26.62 11.44 45.74
CA GLY A 438 27.21 12.77 45.57
C GLY A 438 26.22 13.80 45.05
N LEU A 439 26.52 15.10 45.25
CA LEU A 439 25.77 16.22 44.69
C LEU A 439 26.74 17.32 44.29
N ASP A 440 26.74 17.65 43.00
CA ASP A 440 27.45 18.81 42.45
C ASP A 440 26.43 19.73 41.79
N ILE A 441 26.41 21.02 42.15
CA ILE A 441 25.51 22.01 41.56
C ILE A 441 26.31 23.18 41.03
N LYS A 442 26.22 23.40 39.72
CA LYS A 442 26.94 24.45 38.99
C LYS A 442 25.96 25.46 38.40
N VAL A 443 26.30 26.73 38.54
CA VAL A 443 25.63 27.80 37.78
C VAL A 443 26.38 27.98 36.48
N THR A 444 25.68 27.85 35.36
CA THR A 444 26.24 27.94 34.00
C THR A 444 25.59 29.10 33.24
N PRO A 445 26.29 29.76 32.30
CA PRO A 445 25.68 30.77 31.45
C PRO A 445 24.43 30.26 30.74
N ASN A 446 23.42 31.12 30.54
CA ASN A 446 22.21 30.80 29.77
C ASN A 446 22.51 30.76 28.26
N ARG A 447 23.27 29.74 27.83
CA ARG A 447 23.69 29.51 26.45
C ARG A 447 23.65 28.03 26.13
N GLY A 448 23.23 27.69 24.92
CA GLY A 448 23.29 26.32 24.41
C GLY A 448 22.32 25.36 25.10
N ARG A 449 21.25 25.90 25.68
CA ARG A 449 20.16 25.16 26.34
C ARG A 449 20.67 24.18 27.39
N ASP A 450 20.27 22.93 27.31
CA ASP A 450 20.74 21.82 28.13
C ASP A 450 22.08 21.24 27.66
N ILE A 451 22.41 21.38 26.36
CA ILE A 451 23.58 20.76 25.73
C ILE A 451 24.90 21.38 26.22
N ALA A 452 25.02 22.71 26.25
CA ALA A 452 26.27 23.33 26.68
C ALA A 452 26.55 23.13 28.19
N PRO A 453 25.58 23.29 29.10
CA PRO A 453 25.75 22.93 30.51
C PRO A 453 26.11 21.45 30.71
N PHE A 454 25.52 20.55 29.90
CA PHE A 454 25.83 19.12 29.95
C PHE A 454 27.27 18.81 29.52
N ILE A 455 27.69 19.28 28.36
CA ILE A 455 29.00 18.94 27.77
C ILE A 455 30.11 19.83 28.32
N VAL A 456 29.95 21.14 28.27
CA VAL A 456 30.99 22.11 28.67
C VAL A 456 31.02 22.27 30.20
N GLY A 457 29.85 22.30 30.85
CA GLY A 457 29.76 22.50 32.30
C GLY A 457 30.16 21.26 33.11
N CYS A 458 29.80 20.07 32.64
CA CYS A 458 29.94 18.82 33.40
C CYS A 458 30.65 17.68 32.65
N GLY A 459 30.90 17.79 31.34
CA GLY A 459 31.31 16.65 30.50
C GLY A 459 32.60 15.97 30.95
N GLU A 460 33.62 16.73 31.34
CA GLU A 460 34.90 16.16 31.83
C GLU A 460 34.70 15.30 33.08
N ALA A 461 33.89 15.75 34.03
CA ALA A 461 33.57 14.97 35.24
C ALA A 461 32.68 13.77 34.93
N LEU A 462 31.72 13.91 34.01
CA LEU A 462 30.79 12.86 33.62
C LEU A 462 31.46 11.75 32.82
N ALA A 463 32.48 12.05 32.01
CA ALA A 463 33.22 11.07 31.21
C ALA A 463 33.88 9.97 32.07
N ALA A 464 34.15 10.24 33.35
CA ALA A 464 34.74 9.28 34.28
C ALA A 464 33.77 8.19 34.79
N TYR A 465 32.48 8.26 34.46
CA TYR A 465 31.45 7.32 34.91
C TYR A 465 31.19 6.22 33.90
N ASP A 466 30.72 5.05 34.38
CA ASP A 466 30.42 3.92 33.51
C ASP A 466 29.15 4.21 32.68
N LEU A 467 28.17 4.87 33.32
CA LEU A 467 26.90 5.21 32.71
C LEU A 467 26.42 6.59 33.19
N ILE A 468 25.86 7.37 32.26
CA ILE A 468 25.34 8.72 32.46
C ILE A 468 23.87 8.73 32.04
N LEU A 469 22.99 9.26 32.90
CA LEU A 469 21.63 9.67 32.53
C LEU A 469 21.59 11.19 32.40
N HIS A 470 21.20 11.70 31.23
CA HIS A 470 20.98 13.12 31.03
C HIS A 470 19.49 13.45 30.95
N LEU A 471 19.06 14.40 31.79
CA LEU A 471 17.71 14.96 31.83
C LEU A 471 17.77 16.49 31.86
N HIS A 472 16.69 17.14 31.45
CA HIS A 472 16.54 18.58 31.63
C HIS A 472 15.08 18.99 31.79
N THR A 473 14.83 20.15 32.39
CA THR A 473 13.48 20.72 32.42
C THR A 473 13.10 21.24 31.04
N LYS A 474 11.86 20.99 30.60
CA LYS A 474 11.37 21.44 29.29
C LYS A 474 9.92 21.90 29.37
N LYS A 475 9.60 23.03 28.76
CA LYS A 475 8.23 23.49 28.52
C LYS A 475 8.01 23.60 27.01
N SER A 476 6.85 23.15 26.53
CA SER A 476 6.41 23.32 25.15
C SER A 476 5.14 24.18 25.08
N PRO A 477 5.13 25.41 25.63
CA PRO A 477 3.90 26.16 25.86
C PRO A 477 3.23 26.65 24.56
N HIS A 478 3.97 26.65 23.45
CA HIS A 478 3.53 27.21 22.16
C HIS A 478 3.03 26.16 21.16
N ASN A 479 3.07 24.85 21.48
CA ASN A 479 2.57 23.82 20.59
C ASN A 479 1.81 22.72 21.35
N ALA A 480 0.48 22.76 21.26
CA ALA A 480 -0.40 21.76 21.85
C ALA A 480 -0.15 20.33 21.31
N GLU A 481 0.36 20.21 20.08
CA GLU A 481 0.75 18.93 19.47
C GLU A 481 1.92 18.25 20.21
N LEU A 482 2.69 19.01 20.99
CA LEU A 482 3.82 18.51 21.79
C LEU A 482 3.45 18.27 23.26
N SER A 483 2.15 18.31 23.58
CA SER A 483 1.66 17.96 24.92
C SER A 483 2.02 16.51 25.28
N GLY A 484 2.47 16.28 26.52
CA GLY A 484 2.89 14.95 26.99
C GLY A 484 4.27 14.46 26.52
N TRP A 485 5.04 15.27 25.75
CA TRP A 485 6.37 14.86 25.29
C TRP A 485 7.37 14.65 26.44
N LEU A 486 7.39 15.56 27.43
CA LEU A 486 8.24 15.42 28.62
C LEU A 486 7.88 14.14 29.39
N ASP A 487 6.59 13.89 29.59
CA ASP A 487 6.11 12.70 30.30
C ASP A 487 6.52 11.43 29.55
N TYR A 488 6.39 11.40 28.21
CA TYR A 488 6.86 10.30 27.37
C TYR A 488 8.36 10.01 27.55
N LEU A 489 9.21 11.05 27.56
CA LEU A 489 10.65 10.89 27.74
C LEU A 489 10.98 10.33 29.12
N LEU A 490 10.39 10.91 30.18
CA LEU A 490 10.60 10.48 31.56
C LEU A 490 10.07 9.06 31.80
N ASP A 491 8.93 8.71 31.22
CA ASP A 491 8.35 7.38 31.33
C ASP A 491 9.26 6.30 30.72
N ASN A 492 9.91 6.59 29.59
CA ASN A 492 10.84 5.66 28.95
C ASN A 492 12.17 5.57 29.71
N LEU A 493 12.77 6.72 30.06
CA LEU A 493 14.11 6.77 30.66
C LEU A 493 14.15 6.33 32.12
N LEU A 494 13.07 6.57 32.86
CA LEU A 494 12.95 6.28 34.29
C LEU A 494 11.78 5.33 34.55
N GLY A 495 10.53 5.82 34.44
CA GLY A 495 9.34 5.06 34.78
C GLY A 495 9.39 4.46 36.20
N ALA A 496 9.02 3.18 36.32
CA ALA A 496 9.17 2.39 37.55
C ALA A 496 10.61 1.83 37.74
N PRO A 497 11.04 1.50 38.98
CA PRO A 497 12.41 1.03 39.26
C PRO A 497 12.86 -0.18 38.45
N GLU A 498 11.94 -1.07 38.09
CA GLU A 498 12.20 -2.25 37.30
C GLU A 498 12.66 -1.90 35.87
N ASN A 499 12.22 -0.75 35.34
CA ASN A 499 12.61 -0.31 34.00
C ASN A 499 14.05 0.21 34.00
N VAL A 500 14.40 1.01 35.00
CA VAL A 500 15.77 1.48 35.17
C VAL A 500 16.71 0.30 35.39
N ALA A 501 16.30 -0.70 36.18
CA ALA A 501 17.04 -1.95 36.32
C ALA A 501 17.24 -2.66 34.97
N GLY A 502 16.19 -2.73 34.13
CA GLY A 502 16.28 -3.29 32.78
C GLY A 502 17.27 -2.55 31.87
N VAL A 503 17.29 -1.22 31.91
CA VAL A 503 18.26 -0.39 31.18
C VAL A 503 19.69 -0.65 31.66
N ILE A 504 19.91 -0.64 32.98
CA ILE A 504 21.23 -0.90 33.58
C ILE A 504 21.71 -2.30 33.18
N GLU A 505 20.85 -3.32 33.27
CA GLU A 505 21.19 -4.69 32.91
C GLU A 505 21.48 -4.85 31.41
N LEU A 506 20.78 -4.11 30.55
CA LEU A 506 21.06 -4.06 29.12
C LEU A 506 22.46 -3.51 28.84
N PHE A 507 22.82 -2.35 29.41
CA PHE A 507 24.17 -1.81 29.29
C PHE A 507 25.23 -2.76 29.87
N ARG A 508 24.89 -3.55 30.88
CA ARG A 508 25.81 -4.57 31.42
C ARG A 508 26.02 -5.74 30.45
N LYS A 509 24.96 -6.21 29.80
CA LYS A 509 24.99 -7.36 28.87
C LYS A 509 25.51 -7.03 27.49
N ALA A 510 25.40 -5.76 27.06
CA ALA A 510 25.82 -5.28 25.74
C ALA A 510 26.96 -4.25 25.89
N PRO A 511 28.23 -4.68 26.01
CA PRO A 511 29.39 -3.78 26.07
C PRO A 511 29.47 -2.79 24.90
N GLU A 512 29.00 -3.19 23.72
CA GLU A 512 28.94 -2.40 22.50
C GLU A 512 27.89 -1.28 22.54
N LEU A 513 26.90 -1.34 23.43
CA LEU A 513 25.87 -0.29 23.55
C LEU A 513 26.46 0.99 24.18
N GLY A 514 26.51 2.07 23.43
CA GLY A 514 27.05 3.37 23.87
C GLY A 514 26.00 4.38 24.28
N ILE A 515 24.89 4.47 23.54
CA ILE A 515 23.76 5.36 23.84
C ILE A 515 22.46 4.58 23.76
N LEU A 516 21.58 4.81 24.71
CA LEU A 516 20.20 4.34 24.72
C LEU A 516 19.27 5.54 24.92
N TYR A 517 18.33 5.78 24.01
CA TYR A 517 17.46 6.95 24.03
C TYR A 517 16.02 6.63 23.63
N PRO A 518 14.98 7.34 24.14
CA PRO A 518 13.61 7.05 23.75
C PRO A 518 13.43 7.18 22.25
N ALA A 519 12.70 6.24 21.65
CA ALA A 519 12.31 6.34 20.24
C ALA A 519 11.57 7.67 20.00
N SER A 520 11.67 8.21 18.79
CA SER A 520 11.14 9.53 18.48
C SER A 520 9.64 9.61 18.77
N TYR A 521 9.26 10.50 19.69
CA TYR A 521 7.88 10.82 20.01
C TYR A 521 7.16 11.22 18.73
N ALA A 522 6.08 10.51 18.36
CA ALA A 522 5.50 10.60 17.02
C ALA A 522 5.17 12.05 16.58
N PRO A 523 4.58 12.92 17.43
CA PRO A 523 4.35 14.32 17.09
C PRO A 523 5.60 15.14 16.75
N VAL A 524 6.78 14.74 17.28
CA VAL A 524 8.05 15.46 17.10
C VAL A 524 8.72 15.13 15.77
N ARG A 525 8.44 13.97 15.17
CA ARG A 525 9.16 13.45 13.98
C ARG A 525 9.16 14.42 12.80
N ARG A 526 8.07 15.16 12.60
CA ARG A 526 7.98 16.18 11.54
C ARG A 526 8.99 17.32 11.71
N PHE A 527 9.38 17.62 12.95
CA PHE A 527 10.35 18.67 13.30
C PHE A 527 11.80 18.16 13.31
N MET A 528 12.04 16.85 13.24
CA MET A 528 13.38 16.25 13.29
C MET A 528 14.19 16.41 11.98
N ARG A 529 13.68 17.14 10.98
CA ARG A 529 14.34 17.32 9.69
C ARG A 529 15.62 18.16 9.84
N LEU A 530 16.55 18.03 8.89
CA LEU A 530 17.81 18.76 8.92
C LEU A 530 17.58 20.28 8.79
N GLY A 531 16.82 20.72 7.78
CA GLY A 531 16.33 22.10 7.66
C GLY A 531 17.40 23.17 7.96
N GLY A 532 17.05 24.14 8.82
CA GLY A 532 17.97 25.20 9.27
C GLY A 532 19.18 24.71 10.10
N ASN A 533 19.27 23.43 10.42
CA ASN A 533 20.40 22.83 11.16
C ASN A 533 21.53 22.35 10.26
N ALA A 534 21.38 22.39 8.92
CA ALA A 534 22.42 21.95 8.00
C ALA A 534 23.76 22.66 8.26
N ALA A 535 23.76 23.99 8.30
CA ALA A 535 24.98 24.78 8.52
C ALA A 535 25.60 24.56 9.93
N PRO A 536 24.82 24.55 11.03
CA PRO A 536 25.33 24.12 12.34
C PRO A 536 25.92 22.71 12.36
N VAL A 537 25.30 21.73 11.70
CA VAL A 537 25.82 20.36 11.58
C VAL A 537 27.14 20.34 10.82
N GLU A 538 27.22 21.02 9.67
CA GLU A 538 28.46 21.15 8.90
C GLU A 538 29.60 21.72 9.73
N SER A 539 29.33 22.72 10.56
CA SER A 539 30.32 23.32 11.47
C SER A 539 30.89 22.29 12.46
N ILE A 540 30.04 21.42 13.02
CA ILE A 540 30.49 20.34 13.93
C ILE A 540 31.25 19.25 13.16
N LEU A 541 30.77 18.86 11.99
CA LEU A 541 31.46 17.87 11.14
C LEU A 541 32.84 18.36 10.71
N ALA A 542 32.98 19.65 10.39
CA ALA A 542 34.26 20.26 10.04
C ALA A 542 35.28 20.17 11.19
N ARG A 543 34.87 20.38 12.45
CA ARG A 543 35.73 20.16 13.63
C ARG A 543 36.16 18.71 13.78
N LEU A 544 35.35 17.77 13.28
CA LEU A 544 35.61 16.34 13.27
C LEU A 544 36.41 15.86 12.05
N GLY A 545 36.76 16.76 11.13
CA GLY A 545 37.43 16.45 9.87
C GLY A 545 36.56 15.70 8.87
N MET A 546 35.23 15.87 8.95
CA MET A 546 34.23 15.19 8.12
C MET A 546 33.44 16.18 7.27
N ARG A 547 32.94 15.72 6.13
CA ARG A 547 31.98 16.48 5.31
C ARG A 547 30.56 15.93 5.45
N MET A 548 29.56 16.73 5.12
CA MET A 548 28.14 16.36 5.24
C MET A 548 27.80 15.10 4.43
N GLU A 549 28.43 14.92 3.26
CA GLU A 549 28.17 13.77 2.38
C GLU A 549 28.69 12.44 2.96
N GLU A 550 29.58 12.51 3.95
CA GLU A 550 30.14 11.34 4.63
C GLU A 550 29.29 10.92 5.84
N LEU A 551 28.29 11.73 6.22
CA LEU A 551 27.43 11.43 7.33
C LEU A 551 26.33 10.44 6.90
N ASP A 552 26.21 9.34 7.63
CA ASP A 552 25.15 8.36 7.40
C ASP A 552 23.78 9.06 7.55
N PRO A 553 22.93 9.06 6.50
CA PRO A 553 21.59 9.65 6.57
C PRO A 553 20.73 9.13 7.72
N LEU A 554 21.01 7.91 8.22
CA LEU A 554 20.30 7.32 9.36
C LEU A 554 20.57 8.03 10.69
N ILE A 555 21.75 8.65 10.85
CA ILE A 555 22.08 9.45 12.05
C ILE A 555 21.16 10.67 12.15
N HIS A 556 20.82 11.27 11.02
CA HIS A 556 19.87 12.37 10.98
C HIS A 556 18.41 11.94 11.12
N ALA A 557 18.08 10.70 10.72
CA ALA A 557 16.72 10.19 10.81
C ALA A 557 16.35 9.71 12.23
N SER A 558 17.33 9.38 13.07
CA SER A 558 17.11 8.82 14.41
C SER A 558 18.18 9.30 15.39
N PHE A 559 17.77 10.13 16.34
CA PHE A 559 18.61 10.73 17.36
C PHE A 559 17.74 11.01 18.61
N PRO A 560 18.32 11.26 19.80
CA PRO A 560 17.58 11.55 21.04
C PRO A 560 16.84 12.90 20.94
N SER A 561 15.69 12.90 20.26
CA SER A 561 14.86 14.09 20.13
C SER A 561 14.34 14.52 21.51
N GLY A 562 14.68 15.73 21.92
CA GLY A 562 14.50 16.25 23.27
C GLY A 562 15.71 16.02 24.18
N SER A 563 16.87 15.65 23.64
CA SER A 563 18.20 15.59 24.28
C SER A 563 18.31 14.83 25.61
N MET A 564 17.33 14.01 25.99
CA MET A 564 17.37 13.14 27.17
C MET A 564 17.69 11.69 26.80
N LEU A 565 18.69 11.10 27.46
CA LEU A 565 19.27 9.81 27.07
C LEU A 565 20.08 9.17 28.20
N TRP A 566 20.30 7.86 28.07
CA TRP A 566 21.35 7.13 28.77
C TRP A 566 22.58 6.97 27.85
N MET A 567 23.79 7.13 28.37
CA MET A 567 25.03 6.92 27.60
C MET A 567 26.20 6.47 28.45
N ARG A 568 27.19 5.81 27.82
CA ARG A 568 28.49 5.53 28.46
C ARG A 568 29.35 6.78 28.59
N GLY A 569 30.15 6.86 29.64
CA GLY A 569 31.16 7.91 29.81
C GLY A 569 32.14 8.02 28.64
N ALA A 570 32.49 6.90 28.00
CA ALA A 570 33.34 6.88 26.80
C ALA A 570 32.76 7.69 25.62
N VAL A 571 31.44 7.80 25.51
CA VAL A 571 30.81 8.66 24.48
C VAL A 571 30.92 10.13 24.86
N MET A 572 30.75 10.45 26.14
CA MET A 572 30.97 11.81 26.66
C MET A 572 32.43 12.25 26.46
N GLU A 573 33.40 11.36 26.64
CA GLU A 573 34.82 11.63 26.34
C GLU A 573 34.99 12.12 24.89
N ARG A 574 34.36 11.45 23.91
CA ARG A 574 34.39 11.89 22.50
C ARG A 574 33.74 13.24 22.26
N LEU A 575 32.67 13.56 22.98
CA LEU A 575 32.02 14.87 22.91
C LEU A 575 32.93 15.98 23.45
N THR A 576 33.57 15.75 24.59
CA THR A 576 34.49 16.74 25.20
C THR A 576 35.72 17.01 24.34
N GLN A 577 36.18 16.03 23.55
CA GLN A 577 37.30 16.17 22.60
C GLN A 577 37.02 17.15 21.45
N LEU A 578 35.77 17.60 21.25
CA LEU A 578 35.46 18.69 20.31
C LEU A 578 36.04 20.05 20.71
N GLY A 579 36.42 20.22 21.99
CA GLY A 579 36.96 21.46 22.51
C GLY A 579 35.97 22.62 22.48
N LEU A 580 34.67 22.35 22.68
CA LEU A 580 33.62 23.37 22.70
C LEU A 580 33.70 24.21 23.98
N GLY A 581 33.57 25.53 23.85
CA GLY A 581 33.34 26.46 24.95
C GLY A 581 31.93 27.02 24.95
N PHE A 582 31.52 27.69 26.04
CA PHE A 582 30.20 28.34 26.10
C PHE A 582 30.01 29.42 25.02
N GLU A 583 31.09 30.05 24.55
CA GLU A 583 31.03 31.08 23.49
C GLU A 583 30.77 30.52 22.09
N ASP A 584 30.97 29.20 21.88
CA ASP A 584 30.56 28.55 20.63
C ASP A 584 29.03 28.48 20.50
N PHE A 585 28.30 28.62 21.61
CA PHE A 585 26.84 28.63 21.62
C PHE A 585 26.32 30.06 21.58
N PRO A 586 25.37 30.39 20.68
CA PRO A 586 24.80 31.73 20.64
C PRO A 586 24.03 32.04 21.94
N PRO A 587 23.94 33.32 22.35
CA PRO A 587 23.05 33.73 23.42
C PRO A 587 21.59 33.30 23.15
N GLU A 588 20.89 32.81 24.17
CA GLU A 588 19.48 32.47 24.05
C GLU A 588 18.64 33.74 23.89
N ALA A 589 18.02 33.91 22.72
CA ALA A 589 17.18 35.05 22.34
C ALA A 589 15.77 34.62 21.85
N GLY A 590 15.34 33.41 22.23
CA GLY A 590 14.08 32.83 21.80
C GLY A 590 14.16 32.07 20.47
N GLN A 591 15.33 31.54 20.10
CA GLN A 591 15.47 30.72 18.89
C GLN A 591 14.73 29.39 19.07
N ASP A 592 14.03 28.89 18.04
CA ASP A 592 13.28 27.63 18.14
C ASP A 592 14.05 26.40 17.61
N ASP A 593 15.01 26.57 16.68
CA ASP A 593 15.84 25.52 16.08
C ASP A 593 17.11 26.13 15.43
N GLY A 594 17.96 25.33 14.77
CA GLY A 594 19.04 25.84 13.90
C GLY A 594 20.27 26.36 14.64
N THR A 595 20.54 25.86 15.85
CA THR A 595 21.71 26.26 16.65
C THR A 595 22.70 25.10 16.81
N ILE A 596 23.90 25.39 17.33
CA ILE A 596 24.91 24.34 17.63
C ILE A 596 24.38 23.32 18.64
N ALA A 597 23.53 23.71 19.60
CA ALA A 597 22.90 22.76 20.51
C ALA A 597 22.04 21.74 19.76
N HIS A 598 21.20 22.20 18.82
CA HIS A 598 20.35 21.36 17.98
C HIS A 598 21.15 20.49 16.99
N ALA A 599 22.34 20.94 16.57
CA ALA A 599 23.26 20.13 15.77
C ALA A 599 23.86 18.98 16.59
N ILE A 600 24.34 19.26 17.81
CA ILE A 600 24.91 18.23 18.70
C ILE A 600 23.85 17.21 19.10
N GLU A 601 22.63 17.65 19.41
CA GLU A 601 21.49 16.76 19.68
C GLU A 601 21.29 15.72 18.57
N ARG A 602 21.37 16.15 17.31
CA ARG A 602 21.25 15.27 16.13
C ARG A 602 22.45 14.34 15.94
N LEU A 603 23.63 14.76 16.41
CA LEU A 603 24.89 14.04 16.19
C LEU A 603 25.28 13.13 17.35
N PHE A 604 24.51 13.04 18.45
CA PHE A 604 24.78 12.08 19.53
C PHE A 604 25.11 10.65 19.02
N PRO A 605 24.35 10.07 18.07
CA PRO A 605 24.70 8.77 17.50
C PRO A 605 26.08 8.70 16.82
N LEU A 606 26.50 9.77 16.15
CA LEU A 606 27.83 9.85 15.53
C LEU A 606 28.94 9.74 16.59
N PHE A 607 28.76 10.36 17.76
CA PHE A 607 29.75 10.27 18.84
C PHE A 607 29.84 8.87 19.45
N ALA A 608 28.73 8.14 19.53
CA ALA A 608 28.75 6.73 19.91
C ALA A 608 29.58 5.91 18.90
N LEU A 609 29.32 6.09 17.60
CA LEU A 609 30.03 5.39 16.54
C LEU A 609 31.54 5.71 16.56
N ARG A 610 31.93 6.96 16.81
CA ARG A 610 33.35 7.36 16.97
C ARG A 610 33.99 6.79 18.24
N ALA A 611 33.20 6.41 19.24
CA ALA A 611 33.66 5.65 20.39
C ALA A 611 33.71 4.13 20.12
N ASN A 612 33.41 3.67 18.90
CA ASN A 612 33.19 2.26 18.53
C ASN A 612 32.03 1.60 19.31
N LEU A 613 30.99 2.39 19.59
CA LEU A 613 29.80 1.96 20.32
C LEU A 613 28.53 2.25 19.50
N ASP A 614 27.47 1.52 19.81
CA ASP A 614 26.17 1.67 19.16
C ASP A 614 25.30 2.72 19.86
N ALA A 615 24.47 3.40 19.07
CA ALA A 615 23.38 4.22 19.58
C ALA A 615 22.07 3.59 19.16
N VAL A 616 21.20 3.32 20.14
CA VAL A 616 19.99 2.53 19.95
C VAL A 616 18.79 3.28 20.51
N PRO A 617 17.76 3.57 19.70
CA PRO A 617 16.50 4.05 20.24
C PRO A 617 15.83 2.92 21.04
N PHE A 618 14.98 3.23 22.01
CA PHE A 618 14.24 2.20 22.74
C PHE A 618 12.85 2.67 23.17
N ILE A 619 12.00 1.71 23.50
CA ILE A 619 10.74 1.94 24.17
C ILE A 619 10.65 0.99 25.36
N ARG A 620 10.12 1.49 26.48
CA ARG A 620 9.87 0.70 27.70
C ARG A 620 8.87 -0.42 27.42
N GLY A 621 9.16 -1.63 27.91
CA GLY A 621 8.16 -2.71 28.04
C GLY A 621 7.38 -2.57 29.34
N ASP A 622 6.25 -1.87 29.36
CA ASP A 622 5.52 -1.51 30.57
C ASP A 622 4.61 -2.63 31.09
N GLY A 623 5.19 -3.72 31.63
CA GLY A 623 4.40 -4.83 32.20
C GLY A 623 3.50 -5.56 31.20
N ALA A 624 3.49 -5.12 29.94
CA ALA A 624 3.00 -5.81 28.78
C ALA A 624 3.96 -6.92 28.33
N CYS A 625 4.93 -7.34 29.16
CA CYS A 625 5.77 -8.51 28.93
C CYS A 625 5.77 -9.41 30.20
N ASP A 626 5.65 -10.71 30.01
CA ASP A 626 5.80 -11.74 31.04
C ASP A 626 7.28 -11.96 31.39
N GLU A 627 7.53 -12.82 32.36
CA GLU A 627 8.88 -13.11 32.89
C GLU A 627 9.82 -13.74 31.84
N ALA A 628 9.30 -14.18 30.70
CA ALA A 628 10.06 -14.69 29.55
C ALA A 628 10.25 -13.65 28.43
N GLY A 629 9.81 -12.40 28.65
CA GLY A 629 9.87 -11.32 27.65
C GLY A 629 8.74 -11.37 26.61
N GLY A 630 7.70 -12.20 26.80
CA GLY A 630 6.55 -12.35 25.92
C GLY A 630 5.36 -11.47 26.30
N TRP A 631 4.61 -10.94 25.34
CA TRP A 631 3.68 -9.83 25.59
C TRP A 631 2.41 -10.18 26.47
N ARG A 632 1.98 -9.34 27.43
CA ARG A 632 0.79 -9.56 28.31
C ARG A 632 -0.48 -8.87 27.77
N ALA A 633 -1.50 -9.67 27.48
CA ALA A 633 -2.74 -9.24 26.82
C ALA A 633 -3.68 -8.33 27.62
N SER A 634 -3.64 -8.36 28.95
CA SER A 634 -4.57 -7.63 29.82
C SER A 634 -4.38 -6.11 29.83
N ALA A 635 -3.26 -5.58 29.30
CA ALA A 635 -2.99 -4.15 29.28
C ALA A 635 -3.88 -3.37 28.29
N LEU A 636 -4.44 -4.05 27.29
CA LEU A 636 -5.29 -3.45 26.26
C LEU A 636 -6.80 -3.65 26.54
N ASP A 637 -7.16 -4.29 27.66
CA ASP A 637 -8.55 -4.51 28.04
C ASP A 637 -9.23 -3.19 28.46
N GLY A 638 -10.52 -3.05 28.13
CA GLY A 638 -11.36 -1.93 28.60
C GLY A 638 -11.27 -0.65 27.75
N CYS A 639 -10.98 -0.78 26.46
CA CYS A 639 -11.10 0.32 25.50
C CYS A 639 -12.56 0.52 25.05
N ASP A 640 -13.09 1.75 25.11
CA ASP A 640 -14.41 2.08 24.58
C ASP A 640 -14.36 2.40 23.08
N VAL A 641 -13.30 3.11 22.65
CA VAL A 641 -13.14 3.62 21.28
C VAL A 641 -11.78 3.21 20.72
N ALA A 642 -11.76 2.36 19.68
CA ALA A 642 -10.55 2.11 18.92
C ALA A 642 -10.48 3.04 17.71
N ILE A 643 -9.35 3.69 17.51
CA ILE A 643 -9.11 4.61 16.40
C ILE A 643 -8.03 4.00 15.51
N LEU A 644 -8.35 3.68 14.26
CA LEU A 644 -7.36 3.25 13.27
C LEU A 644 -6.81 4.47 12.55
N ASP A 645 -5.49 4.65 12.59
CA ASP A 645 -4.85 5.87 12.12
C ASP A 645 -3.44 5.62 11.54
N HIS A 646 -2.77 6.69 11.12
CA HIS A 646 -1.41 6.70 10.59
C HIS A 646 -0.49 7.69 11.33
N ASP A 647 0.83 7.57 11.17
CA ASP A 647 1.84 8.40 11.86
C ASP A 647 2.36 9.61 11.06
N ILE A 648 1.77 9.96 9.91
CA ILE A 648 2.30 11.03 9.02
C ILE A 648 2.01 12.45 9.52
N GLY A 649 0.96 12.63 10.33
CA GLY A 649 0.45 13.96 10.70
C GLY A 649 -0.47 14.57 9.63
N GLY A 650 -0.60 15.90 9.66
CA GLY A 650 -1.43 16.66 8.71
C GLY A 650 -2.88 16.81 9.14
N GLY A 651 -3.76 17.19 8.21
CA GLY A 651 -5.16 17.54 8.51
C GLY A 651 -5.97 16.42 9.18
N ALA A 652 -5.73 15.16 8.83
CA ALA A 652 -6.36 14.00 9.46
C ALA A 652 -5.98 13.85 10.95
N SER A 653 -4.71 14.12 11.30
CA SER A 653 -4.25 14.08 12.69
C SER A 653 -4.76 15.30 13.47
N THR A 654 -4.74 16.49 12.87
CA THR A 654 -5.31 17.71 13.49
C THR A 654 -6.80 17.54 13.80
N PHE A 655 -7.56 16.90 12.90
CA PHE A 655 -8.95 16.55 13.17
C PHE A 655 -9.06 15.60 14.37
N LEU A 656 -8.26 14.55 14.40
CA LEU A 656 -8.30 13.57 15.48
C LEU A 656 -7.98 14.19 16.85
N GLU A 657 -6.99 15.06 16.91
CA GLU A 657 -6.62 15.83 18.11
C GLU A 657 -7.76 16.72 18.61
N SER A 658 -8.61 17.23 17.71
CA SER A 658 -9.81 17.98 18.10
C SER A 658 -10.96 17.09 18.60
N LEU A 659 -10.97 15.81 18.21
CA LEU A 659 -12.06 14.87 18.51
C LEU A 659 -11.83 14.10 19.83
N ILE A 660 -10.58 13.70 20.10
CA ILE A 660 -10.23 12.89 21.29
C ILE A 660 -10.70 13.53 22.61
N PRO A 661 -10.54 14.84 22.85
CA PRO A 661 -10.97 15.46 24.10
C PRO A 661 -12.44 15.21 24.43
N ALA A 662 -13.34 15.23 23.44
CA ALA A 662 -14.77 14.97 23.66
C ALA A 662 -15.02 13.55 24.18
N TYR A 663 -14.33 12.54 23.64
CA TYR A 663 -14.43 11.17 24.17
C TYR A 663 -13.92 11.06 25.61
N LEU A 664 -12.83 11.75 25.93
CA LEU A 664 -12.25 11.74 27.27
C LEU A 664 -13.12 12.48 28.29
N GLU A 665 -13.78 13.57 27.90
CA GLU A 665 -14.78 14.27 28.72
C GLU A 665 -15.99 13.37 29.03
N GLU A 666 -16.39 12.53 28.08
CA GLU A 666 -17.40 11.46 28.26
C GLU A 666 -16.89 10.28 29.11
N LYS A 667 -15.65 10.33 29.62
CA LYS A 667 -14.96 9.25 30.36
C LYS A 667 -14.84 7.95 29.57
N ARG A 668 -14.71 8.05 28.24
CA ARG A 668 -14.51 6.91 27.35
C ARG A 668 -13.03 6.69 27.12
N ALA A 669 -12.55 5.47 27.36
CA ALA A 669 -11.16 5.11 27.11
C ALA A 669 -10.91 5.00 25.60
N VAL A 670 -9.91 5.71 25.10
CA VAL A 670 -9.55 5.75 23.68
C VAL A 670 -8.27 4.96 23.44
N MET A 671 -8.28 4.10 22.41
CA MET A 671 -7.10 3.40 21.92
C MET A 671 -6.83 3.80 20.47
N ARG A 672 -5.80 4.60 20.24
CA ARG A 672 -5.33 4.88 18.88
C ARG A 672 -4.34 3.81 18.45
N ILE A 673 -4.54 3.23 17.27
CA ILE A 673 -3.78 2.12 16.73
C ILE A 673 -3.25 2.55 15.35
N TYR A 674 -1.93 2.57 15.19
CA TYR A 674 -1.30 2.94 13.93
C TYR A 674 -0.02 2.14 13.71
N ARG A 675 0.37 1.94 12.45
CA ARG A 675 1.67 1.35 12.12
C ARG A 675 2.72 2.45 12.11
N ASP A 676 3.75 2.27 12.93
CA ASP A 676 4.89 3.16 12.90
C ASP A 676 5.82 2.77 11.75
N ARG A 677 6.13 3.72 10.87
CA ARG A 677 6.93 3.48 9.66
C ARG A 677 8.37 3.12 9.95
N ALA A 678 8.96 3.69 10.99
CA ALA A 678 10.35 3.41 11.35
C ALA A 678 10.48 2.01 11.96
N LEU A 679 9.47 1.64 12.77
CA LEU A 679 9.45 0.36 13.49
C LEU A 679 8.96 -0.80 12.63
N GLY A 680 8.12 -0.51 11.64
CA GLY A 680 7.31 -1.51 10.96
C GLY A 680 6.35 -2.25 11.89
N ARG A 681 6.08 -1.74 13.11
CA ARG A 681 5.23 -2.37 14.14
C ARG A 681 4.00 -1.50 14.44
N LEU A 682 2.93 -2.13 14.91
CA LEU A 682 1.77 -1.38 15.40
C LEU A 682 2.08 -0.75 16.76
N ILE A 683 1.58 0.46 16.95
CA ILE A 683 1.63 1.20 18.19
C ILE A 683 0.21 1.39 18.70
N TYR A 684 0.05 1.10 19.99
CA TYR A 684 -1.15 1.38 20.76
C TYR A 684 -0.90 2.61 21.61
N GLN A 685 -1.67 3.67 21.38
CA GLN A 685 -1.71 4.84 22.24
C GLN A 685 -3.03 4.82 23.01
N GLN A 686 -2.96 4.40 24.28
CA GLN A 686 -4.10 4.37 25.18
C GLN A 686 -4.22 5.72 25.90
N MET A 687 -5.41 6.31 25.86
CA MET A 687 -5.74 7.58 26.52
C MET A 687 -6.94 7.36 27.43
N ARG A 688 -6.76 7.59 28.73
CA ARG A 688 -7.78 7.35 29.76
C ARG A 688 -7.51 8.19 30.99
N ASP A 689 -8.56 8.81 31.54
CA ASP A 689 -8.51 9.54 32.82
C ASP A 689 -7.38 10.59 32.90
N GLY A 690 -7.08 11.25 31.78
CA GLY A 690 -6.00 12.24 31.67
C GLY A 690 -4.58 11.66 31.53
N ALA A 691 -4.42 10.33 31.58
CA ALA A 691 -3.15 9.66 31.33
C ALA A 691 -3.06 9.14 29.89
N THR A 692 -1.87 9.23 29.29
CA THR A 692 -1.55 8.63 27.99
C THR A 692 -0.47 7.57 28.17
N ARG A 693 -0.68 6.37 27.63
CA ARG A 693 0.27 5.27 27.64
C ARG A 693 0.51 4.76 26.22
N TYR A 694 1.73 4.30 25.96
CA TYR A 694 2.13 3.78 24.66
C TYR A 694 2.60 2.34 24.79
N PHE A 695 2.09 1.46 23.93
CA PHE A 695 2.51 0.07 23.84
C PHE A 695 2.94 -0.25 22.40
N ILE A 696 3.96 -1.07 22.25
CA ILE A 696 4.34 -1.63 20.94
C ILE A 696 3.72 -3.02 20.79
N ALA A 697 3.03 -3.24 19.69
CA ALA A 697 2.48 -4.55 19.36
C ALA A 697 3.59 -5.57 19.07
N PRO A 698 3.44 -6.84 19.51
CA PRO A 698 4.26 -7.96 19.05
C PRO A 698 4.61 -7.93 17.55
N GLU A 699 5.79 -8.44 17.22
CA GLU A 699 6.21 -8.54 15.82
C GLU A 699 5.20 -9.35 15.00
N GLY A 700 4.86 -8.84 13.82
CA GLY A 700 3.89 -9.46 12.92
C GLY A 700 2.43 -9.33 13.33
N GLU A 701 2.11 -8.59 14.41
CA GLU A 701 0.72 -8.30 14.75
C GLU A 701 0.05 -7.42 13.68
N THR A 702 -1.18 -7.80 13.33
CA THR A 702 -2.01 -7.11 12.33
C THR A 702 -3.11 -6.25 12.95
N LEU A 703 -3.59 -5.25 12.22
CA LEU A 703 -4.70 -4.38 12.67
C LEU A 703 -5.95 -5.19 13.08
N GLY A 704 -6.27 -6.25 12.35
CA GLY A 704 -7.39 -7.13 12.69
C GLY A 704 -7.17 -7.91 14.00
N GLN A 705 -5.94 -8.28 14.34
CA GLN A 705 -5.62 -8.90 15.63
C GLN A 705 -5.71 -7.87 16.77
N ALA A 706 -5.20 -6.66 16.52
CA ALA A 706 -5.27 -5.54 17.45
C ALA A 706 -6.72 -5.19 17.81
N LEU A 707 -7.61 -5.09 16.82
CA LEU A 707 -9.05 -4.83 17.03
C LEU A 707 -9.72 -5.92 17.89
N ARG A 708 -9.51 -7.19 17.55
CA ARG A 708 -10.07 -8.33 18.32
C ARG A 708 -9.61 -8.37 19.76
N ARG A 709 -8.41 -7.86 20.02
CA ARG A 709 -7.85 -7.77 21.35
C ARG A 709 -8.45 -6.61 22.14
N CYS A 710 -8.53 -5.43 21.52
CA CYS A 710 -9.08 -4.24 22.18
C CYS A 710 -10.59 -4.37 22.48
N ARG A 711 -11.32 -5.12 21.64
CA ARG A 711 -12.79 -5.31 21.72
C ARG A 711 -13.56 -4.00 22.00
N PRO A 712 -13.35 -2.97 21.17
CA PRO A 712 -13.98 -1.67 21.39
C PRO A 712 -15.51 -1.74 21.21
N ARG A 713 -16.22 -0.74 21.75
CA ARG A 713 -17.65 -0.51 21.45
C ARG A 713 -17.84 0.35 20.22
N GLU A 714 -16.86 1.18 19.90
CA GLU A 714 -16.81 2.02 18.71
C GLU A 714 -15.45 1.90 18.02
N ALA A 715 -15.45 1.71 16.70
CA ALA A 715 -14.27 1.77 15.86
C ALA A 715 -14.35 2.99 14.93
N LEU A 716 -13.44 3.95 15.12
CA LEU A 716 -13.29 5.11 14.25
C LEU A 716 -12.12 4.85 13.29
N ILE A 717 -12.42 4.75 12.01
CA ILE A 717 -11.40 4.64 10.96
C ILE A 717 -11.07 6.05 10.51
N ASN A 718 -9.96 6.58 11.02
CA ASN A 718 -9.44 7.89 10.66
C ASN A 718 -8.67 7.83 9.34
N SER A 719 -7.76 6.86 9.21
CA SER A 719 -7.10 6.53 7.96
C SER A 719 -6.58 5.10 8.00
N LEU A 720 -6.57 4.44 6.83
CA LEU A 720 -5.93 3.13 6.62
C LEU A 720 -4.63 3.25 5.81
N TYR A 721 -4.23 4.47 5.45
CA TYR A 721 -3.04 4.70 4.65
C TYR A 721 -1.78 4.20 5.35
N GLY A 722 -1.02 3.33 4.69
CA GLY A 722 0.17 2.68 5.25
C GLY A 722 -0.11 1.34 5.94
N ALA A 723 -1.37 0.89 5.95
CA ALA A 723 -1.79 -0.45 6.39
C ALA A 723 -2.39 -1.28 5.25
N ASP A 724 -1.99 -0.97 4.01
CA ASP A 724 -2.52 -1.46 2.74
C ASP A 724 -2.64 -3.01 2.67
N GLY A 725 -1.71 -3.73 3.31
CA GLY A 725 -1.70 -5.20 3.36
C GLY A 725 -2.59 -5.84 4.42
N GLU A 726 -3.17 -5.02 5.29
CA GLU A 726 -3.92 -5.47 6.47
C GLU A 726 -5.39 -5.08 6.41
N ILE A 727 -5.80 -4.27 5.42
CA ILE A 727 -7.16 -3.77 5.24
C ILE A 727 -8.18 -4.92 5.29
N GLY A 728 -7.95 -5.99 4.54
CA GLY A 728 -8.83 -7.17 4.54
C GLY A 728 -8.94 -7.85 5.90
N GLY A 729 -7.83 -7.92 6.66
CA GLY A 729 -7.82 -8.49 8.01
C GLY A 729 -8.53 -7.59 9.03
N ALA A 730 -8.41 -6.27 8.89
CA ALA A 730 -9.12 -5.29 9.70
C ALA A 730 -10.63 -5.35 9.45
N ILE A 731 -11.07 -5.37 8.18
CA ILE A 731 -12.48 -5.53 7.78
C ILE A 731 -13.09 -6.80 8.39
N ALA A 732 -12.38 -7.92 8.31
CA ALA A 732 -12.84 -9.18 8.90
C ALA A 732 -13.04 -9.09 10.42
N ALA A 733 -12.14 -8.40 11.12
CA ALA A 733 -12.26 -8.18 12.56
C ALA A 733 -13.41 -7.24 12.92
N LEU A 734 -13.61 -6.18 12.14
CA LEU A 734 -14.73 -5.24 12.32
C LEU A 734 -16.08 -5.95 12.13
N ALA A 735 -16.22 -6.77 11.09
CA ALA A 735 -17.42 -7.57 10.84
C ALA A 735 -17.72 -8.53 12.01
N GLU A 736 -16.70 -9.25 12.47
CA GLU A 736 -16.81 -10.18 13.59
C GLU A 736 -17.25 -9.48 14.88
N LEU A 737 -16.63 -8.34 15.21
CA LEU A 737 -16.95 -7.56 16.41
C LEU A 737 -18.33 -6.89 16.31
N LYS A 738 -18.76 -6.51 15.10
CA LYS A 738 -20.11 -5.99 14.87
C LYS A 738 -21.16 -7.06 15.16
N ASP A 739 -20.96 -8.29 14.67
CA ASP A 739 -21.86 -9.42 14.90
C ASP A 739 -21.89 -9.86 16.37
N THR A 740 -20.75 -9.87 17.06
CA THR A 740 -20.61 -10.48 18.38
C THR A 740 -20.69 -9.51 19.56
N ALA A 741 -20.40 -8.23 19.34
CA ALA A 741 -20.28 -7.23 20.40
C ALA A 741 -21.06 -5.93 20.12
N GLY A 742 -21.82 -5.85 19.02
CA GLY A 742 -22.61 -4.65 18.69
C GLY A 742 -21.75 -3.42 18.37
N LEU A 743 -20.57 -3.64 17.79
CA LEU A 743 -19.62 -2.58 17.41
C LEU A 743 -20.26 -1.53 16.48
N VAL A 744 -20.08 -0.25 16.82
CA VAL A 744 -20.36 0.88 15.92
C VAL A 744 -19.11 1.22 15.12
N VAL A 745 -19.21 1.30 13.80
CA VAL A 745 -18.09 1.59 12.91
C VAL A 745 -18.32 2.92 12.19
N ARG A 746 -17.40 3.88 12.35
CA ARG A 746 -17.44 5.17 11.67
C ARG A 746 -16.19 5.36 10.81
N LEU A 747 -16.36 5.84 9.58
CA LEU A 747 -15.28 6.13 8.66
C LEU A 747 -15.17 7.62 8.39
N MET A 748 -13.98 8.19 8.57
CA MET A 748 -13.67 9.58 8.24
C MET A 748 -12.97 9.65 6.88
N VAL A 749 -13.56 10.39 5.92
CA VAL A 749 -12.99 10.49 4.56
C VAL A 749 -12.06 11.70 4.46
N HIS A 750 -10.80 11.50 4.84
CA HIS A 750 -9.74 12.52 4.75
C HIS A 750 -8.96 12.49 3.43
N ASP A 751 -9.01 11.37 2.71
CA ASP A 751 -8.29 11.16 1.46
C ASP A 751 -9.06 10.20 0.55
N PHE A 752 -8.53 9.92 -0.65
CA PHE A 752 -9.13 8.99 -1.60
C PHE A 752 -8.41 7.63 -1.61
N HIS A 753 -7.69 7.27 -0.55
CA HIS A 753 -6.96 6.02 -0.45
C HIS A 753 -7.89 4.81 -0.61
N LEU A 754 -9.12 4.87 -0.10
CA LEU A 754 -10.14 3.83 -0.30
C LEU A 754 -10.51 3.62 -1.79
N ALA A 755 -10.46 4.68 -2.60
CA ALA A 755 -10.75 4.59 -4.03
C ALA A 755 -9.55 4.09 -4.85
N CYS A 756 -8.33 4.44 -4.45
CA CYS A 756 -7.09 4.19 -5.16
C CYS A 756 -5.89 4.26 -4.20
N PRO A 757 -4.87 3.39 -4.32
CA PRO A 757 -3.67 3.46 -3.49
C PRO A 757 -2.91 4.78 -3.65
N SER A 758 -3.05 5.46 -4.80
CA SER A 758 -2.66 6.87 -4.95
C SER A 758 -3.69 7.75 -4.22
N GLN A 759 -3.44 8.03 -2.94
CA GLN A 759 -4.35 8.73 -2.02
C GLN A 759 -4.81 10.12 -2.51
N HIS A 760 -4.02 10.79 -3.33
CA HIS A 760 -4.31 12.10 -3.93
C HIS A 760 -4.76 12.00 -5.39
N LEU A 761 -4.93 10.80 -5.93
CA LEU A 761 -5.38 10.54 -7.30
C LEU A 761 -4.42 11.07 -8.38
N LEU A 762 -3.13 11.23 -8.04
CA LEU A 762 -2.08 11.52 -9.01
C LEU A 762 -1.72 10.26 -9.81
N ASP A 763 -1.48 10.42 -11.10
CA ASP A 763 -0.94 9.39 -11.98
C ASP A 763 0.60 9.32 -11.95
N GLN A 764 1.19 8.45 -12.76
CA GLN A 764 2.64 8.31 -12.88
C GLN A 764 3.34 9.54 -13.50
N ALA A 765 2.58 10.47 -14.10
CA ALA A 765 3.08 11.73 -14.63
C ALA A 765 2.81 12.91 -13.67
N GLN A 766 2.46 12.62 -12.41
CA GLN A 766 2.11 13.61 -11.38
C GLN A 766 0.90 14.51 -11.75
N GLY A 767 0.03 14.04 -12.66
CA GLY A 767 -1.22 14.71 -13.02
C GLY A 767 -2.43 14.13 -12.29
N TYR A 768 -3.46 14.94 -12.03
CA TYR A 768 -4.73 14.44 -11.48
C TYR A 768 -5.46 13.57 -12.51
N CYS A 769 -5.67 12.29 -12.19
CA CYS A 769 -6.20 11.31 -13.16
C CYS A 769 -7.73 11.30 -13.31
N GLY A 770 -8.46 12.09 -12.51
CA GLY A 770 -9.92 12.15 -12.54
C GLY A 770 -10.66 10.94 -11.95
N LEU A 771 -9.93 9.94 -11.45
CA LEU A 771 -10.42 8.66 -10.90
C LEU A 771 -11.39 7.94 -11.85
N PRO A 772 -10.88 7.15 -12.82
CA PRO A 772 -11.72 6.37 -13.72
C PRO A 772 -12.66 5.41 -12.97
N ALA A 773 -13.94 5.36 -13.38
CA ALA A 773 -14.96 4.51 -12.77
C ALA A 773 -14.62 3.02 -12.82
N VAL A 774 -13.91 2.58 -13.86
CA VAL A 774 -13.48 1.19 -14.08
C VAL A 774 -11.96 1.04 -13.99
N ASP A 775 -11.49 -0.16 -13.64
CA ASP A 775 -10.07 -0.49 -13.71
C ASP A 775 -9.60 -0.53 -15.18
N THR A 776 -8.74 0.41 -15.56
CA THR A 776 -8.23 0.53 -16.93
C THR A 776 -6.80 0.00 -17.06
N PRO A 777 -6.33 -0.36 -18.27
CA PRO A 777 -4.91 -0.64 -18.50
C PRO A 777 -3.99 0.52 -18.07
N ALA A 778 -4.46 1.76 -18.19
CA ALA A 778 -3.75 2.94 -17.70
C ALA A 778 -3.62 2.93 -16.17
N CYS A 779 -4.67 2.61 -15.43
CA CYS A 779 -4.62 2.44 -13.97
C CYS A 779 -3.62 1.33 -13.56
N ARG A 780 -3.62 0.19 -14.26
CA ARG A 780 -2.67 -0.91 -13.99
C ARG A 780 -1.23 -0.53 -14.31
N ARG A 781 -0.99 0.32 -15.31
CA ARG A 781 0.34 0.87 -15.58
C ARG A 781 0.72 1.86 -14.48
N CYS A 782 -0.15 2.81 -14.19
CA CYS A 782 0.00 3.80 -13.13
C CYS A 782 0.37 3.13 -11.81
N VAL A 783 -0.39 2.15 -11.32
CA VAL A 783 -0.06 1.48 -10.05
C VAL A 783 1.35 0.86 -10.03
N ARG A 784 1.84 0.37 -11.17
CA ARG A 784 3.17 -0.25 -11.27
C ARG A 784 4.31 0.77 -11.35
N GLU A 785 4.05 1.92 -11.95
CA GLU A 785 5.07 2.91 -12.31
C GLU A 785 5.01 4.18 -11.44
N ASN A 786 3.91 4.41 -10.72
CA ASN A 786 3.68 5.60 -9.93
C ASN A 786 4.48 5.55 -8.64
N GLU A 787 5.39 6.52 -8.50
CA GLU A 787 6.26 6.67 -7.34
C GLU A 787 5.51 7.01 -6.05
N ASN A 788 4.30 7.58 -6.15
CA ASN A 788 3.45 7.89 -5.01
C ASN A 788 2.79 6.64 -4.38
N ILE A 789 2.88 5.48 -5.04
CA ILE A 789 2.37 4.20 -4.55
C ILE A 789 3.54 3.38 -4.03
N ASP A 790 3.40 2.81 -2.83
CA ASP A 790 4.44 1.99 -2.19
C ASP A 790 4.86 0.81 -3.10
N ALA A 791 6.18 0.64 -3.23
CA ALA A 791 6.81 -0.35 -4.09
C ALA A 791 6.38 -1.79 -3.79
N ALA A 792 6.00 -2.09 -2.54
CA ALA A 792 5.49 -3.41 -2.15
C ALA A 792 4.25 -3.84 -2.96
N TRP A 793 3.51 -2.89 -3.55
CA TRP A 793 2.27 -3.15 -4.28
C TRP A 793 2.42 -3.16 -5.80
N ARG A 794 3.60 -2.86 -6.35
CA ARG A 794 3.80 -2.69 -7.80
C ARG A 794 3.80 -4.00 -8.61
N GLY A 795 3.71 -5.18 -7.97
CA GLY A 795 3.85 -6.49 -8.65
C GLY A 795 2.57 -7.28 -8.91
N SER A 796 1.55 -7.18 -8.04
CA SER A 796 0.34 -8.04 -8.11
C SER A 796 -0.96 -7.30 -7.76
N PHE A 797 -0.91 -5.98 -7.64
CA PHE A 797 -2.06 -5.17 -7.25
C PHE A 797 -3.15 -5.14 -8.33
N ARG A 798 -4.40 -5.27 -7.90
CA ARG A 798 -5.60 -5.12 -8.73
C ARG A 798 -6.47 -4.03 -8.12
N LEU A 799 -6.69 -2.94 -8.87
CA LEU A 799 -7.54 -1.83 -8.41
C LEU A 799 -8.98 -2.28 -8.15
N THR A 800 -9.47 -3.26 -8.90
CA THR A 800 -10.78 -3.90 -8.66
C THR A 800 -10.84 -4.55 -7.28
N THR A 801 -9.82 -5.30 -6.88
CA THR A 801 -9.77 -5.95 -5.55
C THR A 801 -9.74 -4.91 -4.44
N TRP A 802 -8.96 -3.84 -4.63
CA TRP A 802 -8.88 -2.73 -3.69
C TRP A 802 -10.24 -2.07 -3.46
N ARG A 803 -10.93 -1.68 -4.53
CA ARG A 803 -12.27 -1.06 -4.45
C ARG A 803 -13.31 -2.00 -3.84
N LEU A 804 -13.22 -3.31 -4.10
CA LEU A 804 -14.10 -4.30 -3.46
C LEU A 804 -13.88 -4.39 -1.94
N GLN A 805 -12.62 -4.33 -1.48
CA GLN A 805 -12.33 -4.28 -0.05
C GLN A 805 -12.86 -2.98 0.57
N SER A 806 -12.65 -1.85 -0.09
CA SER A 806 -13.20 -0.56 0.34
C SER A 806 -14.72 -0.56 0.39
N GLN A 807 -15.40 -1.19 -0.58
CA GLN A 807 -16.85 -1.35 -0.56
C GLN A 807 -17.31 -2.17 0.65
N ALA A 808 -16.65 -3.30 0.93
CA ALA A 808 -16.96 -4.11 2.10
C ALA A 808 -16.80 -3.31 3.40
N LEU A 809 -15.84 -2.38 3.46
CA LEU A 809 -15.70 -1.48 4.60
C LEU A 809 -16.87 -0.49 4.70
N ILE A 810 -17.28 0.14 3.59
CA ILE A 810 -18.44 1.05 3.54
C ILE A 810 -19.72 0.33 3.99
N ASP A 811 -19.89 -0.94 3.59
CA ASP A 811 -21.03 -1.77 3.95
C ASP A 811 -21.07 -2.06 5.46
N LEU A 812 -19.90 -2.19 6.10
CA LEU A 812 -19.79 -2.34 7.56
C LEU A 812 -20.00 -1.03 8.33
N CYS A 813 -19.73 0.13 7.73
CA CYS A 813 -19.86 1.41 8.41
C CYS A 813 -21.31 1.74 8.77
N ASP A 814 -21.52 2.25 9.98
CA ASP A 814 -22.75 2.90 10.43
C ASP A 814 -22.81 4.37 9.98
N GLU A 815 -21.64 4.99 9.85
CA GLU A 815 -21.47 6.35 9.36
C GLU A 815 -20.25 6.46 8.46
N VAL A 816 -20.42 7.15 7.33
CA VAL A 816 -19.32 7.61 6.46
C VAL A 816 -19.36 9.14 6.45
N ARG A 817 -18.35 9.75 7.05
CA ARG A 817 -18.28 11.20 7.26
C ARG A 817 -17.42 11.88 6.19
N PHE A 818 -17.99 12.90 5.56
CA PHE A 818 -17.34 13.77 4.59
C PHE A 818 -17.23 15.19 5.14
N PHE A 819 -16.21 15.92 4.71
CA PHE A 819 -15.93 17.29 5.14
C PHE A 819 -16.27 18.35 4.08
N ASP A 820 -16.54 17.90 2.84
CA ASP A 820 -17.04 18.69 1.72
C ASP A 820 -17.89 17.80 0.78
N PRO A 821 -18.94 18.33 0.12
CA PRO A 821 -19.74 17.55 -0.84
C PRO A 821 -18.93 16.89 -1.95
N SER A 822 -17.84 17.52 -2.42
CA SER A 822 -17.00 16.96 -3.49
C SER A 822 -16.34 15.63 -3.12
N GLY A 823 -16.03 15.43 -1.83
CA GLY A 823 -15.45 14.17 -1.35
C GLY A 823 -16.41 12.99 -1.55
N ALA A 824 -17.70 13.22 -1.25
CA ALA A 824 -18.76 12.25 -1.50
C ALA A 824 -18.98 12.02 -3.00
N GLU A 825 -19.01 13.08 -3.81
CA GLU A 825 -19.18 12.98 -5.26
C GLU A 825 -18.07 12.14 -5.90
N ILE A 826 -16.80 12.41 -5.57
CA ILE A 826 -15.66 11.72 -6.15
C ILE A 826 -15.63 10.26 -5.72
N LEU A 827 -15.83 9.97 -4.43
CA LEU A 827 -15.76 8.60 -3.92
C LEU A 827 -16.92 7.73 -4.45
N SER A 828 -18.12 8.33 -4.60
CA SER A 828 -19.30 7.65 -5.15
C SER A 828 -19.19 7.29 -6.64
N ARG A 829 -18.15 7.74 -7.35
CA ARG A 829 -17.87 7.28 -8.73
C ARG A 829 -17.43 5.82 -8.79
N VAL A 830 -16.89 5.29 -7.68
CA VAL A 830 -16.27 3.96 -7.65
C VAL A 830 -16.73 3.09 -6.48
N LEU A 831 -17.37 3.66 -5.46
CA LEU A 831 -17.98 2.96 -4.33
C LEU A 831 -19.47 3.33 -4.24
N ASP A 832 -20.30 2.38 -3.85
CA ASP A 832 -21.71 2.63 -3.50
C ASP A 832 -21.79 3.09 -2.04
N ILE A 833 -22.22 4.32 -1.83
CA ILE A 833 -22.29 4.96 -0.51
C ILE A 833 -23.75 5.30 -0.22
N PRO A 834 -24.46 4.47 0.59
CA PRO A 834 -25.86 4.69 0.85
C PRO A 834 -26.12 6.06 1.50
N PRO A 835 -27.10 6.85 1.02
CA PRO A 835 -27.37 8.19 1.56
C PRO A 835 -27.63 8.22 3.07
N HIS A 836 -28.24 7.17 3.61
CA HIS A 836 -28.54 7.06 5.05
C HIS A 836 -27.29 6.89 5.92
N LYS A 837 -26.16 6.44 5.36
CA LYS A 837 -24.85 6.34 6.05
C LYS A 837 -23.99 7.59 5.85
N SER A 838 -24.20 8.33 4.77
CA SER A 838 -23.44 9.53 4.45
C SER A 838 -23.77 10.68 5.42
N ARG A 839 -22.74 11.30 5.98
CA ARG A 839 -22.86 12.50 6.82
C ARG A 839 -21.88 13.56 6.35
N LEU A 840 -22.40 14.74 6.04
CA LEU A 840 -21.57 15.92 5.77
C LEU A 840 -21.39 16.73 7.05
N ALA A 841 -20.16 16.84 7.53
CA ALA A 841 -19.82 17.61 8.72
C ALA A 841 -18.51 18.36 8.44
N PRO A 842 -18.57 19.59 7.88
CA PRO A 842 -17.37 20.36 7.56
C PRO A 842 -16.49 20.58 8.78
N HIS A 843 -15.17 20.61 8.60
CA HIS A 843 -14.28 20.99 9.69
C HIS A 843 -14.52 22.44 10.08
N ILE A 844 -14.79 22.67 11.36
CA ILE A 844 -14.95 24.00 11.94
C ILE A 844 -13.70 24.27 12.76
N ARG A 845 -12.92 25.27 12.34
CA ARG A 845 -11.82 25.81 13.14
C ARG A 845 -12.30 27.04 13.91
N PRO A 846 -11.95 27.17 15.20
CA PRO A 846 -12.11 28.43 15.91
C PRO A 846 -11.29 29.52 15.21
N LYS A 847 -11.94 30.66 14.91
CA LYS A 847 -11.25 31.83 14.34
C LYS A 847 -10.19 32.31 15.33
N THR A 848 -8.95 32.22 14.91
CA THR A 848 -7.78 32.47 15.78
C THR A 848 -6.78 33.41 15.13
N LEU A 849 -6.86 33.61 13.82
CA LEU A 849 -5.98 34.51 13.08
C LEU A 849 -6.55 35.92 12.97
N ARG A 850 -5.69 36.91 13.22
CA ARG A 850 -6.01 38.31 12.96
C ARG A 850 -6.05 38.58 11.46
N ARG A 851 -6.81 39.61 11.08
CA ARG A 851 -6.75 40.18 9.73
C ARG A 851 -5.35 40.70 9.43
N VAL A 852 -4.86 40.44 8.22
CA VAL A 852 -3.61 40.98 7.69
C VAL A 852 -3.84 42.38 7.12
N ASN A 853 -2.89 43.28 7.36
CA ASN A 853 -2.81 44.57 6.71
C ASN A 853 -1.98 44.46 5.43
N ILE A 854 -2.66 44.36 4.29
CA ILE A 854 -2.01 44.24 2.98
C ILE A 854 -1.44 45.60 2.59
N ARG A 855 -0.12 45.76 2.75
CA ARG A 855 0.65 46.94 2.36
C ARG A 855 1.35 46.66 1.02
N ASN A 856 1.59 47.71 0.23
CA ASN A 856 2.27 47.64 -1.08
C ASN A 856 1.47 46.89 -2.18
N VAL A 857 0.61 47.63 -2.90
CA VAL A 857 -0.24 47.12 -4.00
C VAL A 857 0.39 47.26 -5.39
N GLU A 858 1.56 47.87 -5.51
CA GLU A 858 2.21 48.14 -6.80
C GLU A 858 2.81 46.85 -7.39
N LYS A 859 3.68 46.16 -6.64
CA LYS A 859 4.29 44.89 -7.04
C LYS A 859 3.37 43.69 -6.76
N LEU A 860 3.37 42.66 -7.60
CA LEU A 860 2.61 41.42 -7.35
C LEU A 860 3.42 40.47 -6.46
N THR A 861 2.96 40.19 -5.24
CA THR A 861 3.64 39.26 -4.32
C THR A 861 2.70 38.12 -3.95
N ILE A 862 2.97 36.95 -4.54
CA ILE A 862 2.12 35.76 -4.46
C ILE A 862 2.58 34.89 -3.30
N GLY A 863 1.73 34.70 -2.30
CA GLY A 863 1.94 33.74 -1.22
C GLY A 863 1.39 32.36 -1.56
N VAL A 864 2.17 31.30 -1.37
CA VAL A 864 1.73 29.91 -1.51
C VAL A 864 1.80 29.24 -0.14
N PRO A 865 0.68 29.08 0.59
CA PRO A 865 0.70 28.59 1.97
C PRO A 865 0.80 27.06 2.05
N GLY A 866 1.53 26.58 3.05
CA GLY A 866 1.63 25.17 3.42
C GLY A 866 2.82 24.44 2.80
N THR A 867 2.78 23.10 2.86
CA THR A 867 3.86 22.26 2.32
C THR A 867 3.68 22.05 0.81
N LEU A 868 4.64 22.50 0.01
CA LEU A 868 4.63 22.38 -1.44
C LEU A 868 5.13 20.98 -1.88
N THR A 869 4.25 20.22 -2.51
CA THR A 869 4.47 18.88 -3.09
C THR A 869 3.92 18.85 -4.52
N HIS A 870 4.06 17.75 -5.26
CA HIS A 870 3.38 17.59 -6.54
C HIS A 870 1.86 17.79 -6.43
N ALA A 871 1.21 17.11 -5.48
CA ALA A 871 -0.23 17.29 -5.21
C ALA A 871 -0.59 18.73 -4.82
N LYS A 872 0.31 19.42 -4.11
CA LYS A 872 0.13 20.82 -3.69
C LYS A 872 0.63 21.83 -4.73
N GLY A 873 0.91 21.39 -5.97
CA GLY A 873 1.11 22.25 -7.13
C GLY A 873 2.51 22.81 -7.35
N VAL A 874 3.57 22.12 -6.91
CA VAL A 874 4.95 22.55 -7.16
C VAL A 874 5.21 22.84 -8.64
N ASP A 875 4.69 22.00 -9.55
CA ASP A 875 4.89 22.13 -10.99
C ASP A 875 4.18 23.38 -11.56
N ALA A 876 2.97 23.68 -11.05
CA ALA A 876 2.24 24.89 -11.42
C ALA A 876 2.95 26.16 -10.91
N VAL A 877 3.49 26.12 -9.68
CA VAL A 877 4.27 27.23 -9.10
C VAL A 877 5.57 27.45 -9.89
N ASN A 878 6.27 26.38 -10.24
CA ASN A 878 7.50 26.46 -11.04
C ASN A 878 7.22 26.99 -12.45
N ALA A 879 6.14 26.52 -13.10
CA ALA A 879 5.74 27.03 -14.41
C ALA A 879 5.37 28.53 -14.36
N LEU A 880 4.70 28.98 -13.29
CA LEU A 880 4.39 30.39 -13.07
C LEU A 880 5.66 31.23 -12.88
N ALA A 881 6.60 30.77 -12.05
CA ALA A 881 7.87 31.45 -11.83
C ALA A 881 8.69 31.57 -13.13
N HIS A 882 8.75 30.47 -13.89
CA HIS A 882 9.44 30.43 -15.18
C HIS A 882 8.82 31.42 -16.18
N TYR A 883 7.49 31.43 -16.30
CA TYR A 883 6.76 32.36 -17.16
C TYR A 883 7.01 33.83 -16.77
N MET A 884 6.96 34.15 -15.47
CA MET A 884 7.24 35.50 -14.97
C MET A 884 8.66 35.97 -15.34
N ARG A 885 9.65 35.08 -15.24
CA ARG A 885 11.04 35.35 -15.63
C ARG A 885 11.18 35.57 -17.13
N GLU A 886 10.62 34.67 -17.95
CA GLU A 886 10.73 34.74 -19.41
C GLU A 886 10.08 36.00 -20.00
N GLN A 887 8.94 36.41 -19.43
CA GLN A 887 8.21 37.59 -19.87
C GLN A 887 8.66 38.88 -19.16
N ASN A 888 9.67 38.80 -18.28
CA ASN A 888 10.18 39.93 -17.48
C ASN A 888 9.06 40.67 -16.72
N LEU A 889 8.15 39.90 -16.11
CA LEU A 889 7.02 40.41 -15.34
C LEU A 889 7.45 40.76 -13.92
N ASP A 890 7.02 41.92 -13.43
CA ASP A 890 7.34 42.37 -12.07
C ASP A 890 6.48 41.62 -11.03
N GLY A 891 7.13 40.83 -10.18
CA GLY A 891 6.50 40.12 -9.09
C GLY A 891 7.43 39.18 -8.34
N GLU A 892 6.92 38.56 -7.29
CA GLU A 892 7.64 37.56 -6.48
C GLU A 892 6.68 36.46 -6.04
N ILE A 893 7.19 35.23 -5.93
CA ILE A 893 6.45 34.10 -5.37
C ILE A 893 7.14 33.66 -4.08
N VAL A 894 6.37 33.61 -3.00
CA VAL A 894 6.82 33.22 -1.66
C VAL A 894 6.04 32.01 -1.19
N VAL A 895 6.71 30.87 -1.06
CA VAL A 895 6.17 29.68 -0.41
C VAL A 895 6.24 29.88 1.11
N ILE A 896 5.08 30.05 1.73
CA ILE A 896 4.95 30.18 3.18
C ILE A 896 4.77 28.78 3.74
N GLY A 897 5.88 28.10 3.96
CA GLY A 897 5.94 26.70 4.39
C GLY A 897 7.20 26.00 3.85
N GLU A 898 7.18 24.67 3.86
CA GLU A 898 8.26 23.84 3.33
C GLU A 898 8.02 23.45 1.86
N ALA A 899 9.08 23.14 1.11
CA ALA A 899 8.99 22.45 -0.17
C ALA A 899 9.55 21.04 -0.06
N ARG A 900 8.81 20.04 -0.56
CA ARG A 900 9.21 18.62 -0.61
C ARG A 900 9.47 18.13 -2.05
N ALA A 901 9.46 19.04 -3.00
CA ALA A 901 9.83 18.81 -4.39
C ALA A 901 10.72 19.97 -4.85
N ALA A 902 11.44 19.79 -5.95
CA ALA A 902 12.35 20.80 -6.46
C ALA A 902 11.59 22.08 -6.83
N VAL A 903 12.10 23.23 -6.36
CA VAL A 903 11.47 24.53 -6.58
C VAL A 903 12.36 25.37 -7.49
N HIS A 904 11.73 26.16 -8.36
CA HIS A 904 12.40 27.11 -9.25
C HIS A 904 13.25 28.13 -8.44
N PRO A 905 14.47 28.51 -8.91
CA PRO A 905 15.38 29.39 -8.15
C PRO A 905 14.81 30.76 -7.78
N ASP A 906 13.89 31.29 -8.58
CA ASP A 906 13.27 32.61 -8.35
C ASP A 906 12.08 32.56 -7.37
N VAL A 907 11.76 31.39 -6.81
CA VAL A 907 10.72 31.23 -5.79
C VAL A 907 11.37 31.22 -4.41
N ARG A 908 10.93 32.11 -3.53
CA ARG A 908 11.41 32.19 -2.16
C ARG A 908 10.67 31.20 -1.27
N VAL A 909 11.40 30.36 -0.53
CA VAL A 909 10.82 29.44 0.46
C VAL A 909 11.08 29.99 1.86
N HIS A 910 10.01 30.27 2.61
CA HIS A 910 10.10 30.81 3.97
C HIS A 910 10.52 29.75 5.00
N GLY A 911 10.05 28.51 4.85
CA GLY A 911 10.23 27.44 5.84
C GLY A 911 8.99 27.20 6.71
N ALA A 912 9.06 26.16 7.55
CA ALA A 912 7.97 25.79 8.46
C ALA A 912 7.54 26.95 9.37
N TYR A 913 6.25 27.01 9.69
CA TYR A 913 5.67 28.09 10.49
C TYR A 913 4.69 27.55 11.52
N GLN A 914 4.51 28.31 12.60
CA GLN A 914 3.37 28.13 13.51
C GLN A 914 2.19 28.94 12.98
N VAL A 915 1.00 28.35 12.97
CA VAL A 915 -0.21 28.97 12.39
C VAL A 915 -0.49 30.35 13.00
N GLY A 916 -0.27 30.54 14.30
CA GLY A 916 -0.46 31.84 14.96
C GLY A 916 0.45 32.97 14.46
N MET A 917 1.61 32.65 13.90
CA MET A 917 2.57 33.61 13.34
C MET A 917 2.27 33.95 11.87
N LEU A 918 1.34 33.24 11.24
CA LEU A 918 1.07 33.37 9.81
C LEU A 918 0.74 34.83 9.38
N PRO A 919 -0.06 35.62 10.14
CA PRO A 919 -0.32 37.01 9.77
C PRO A 919 0.95 37.87 9.69
N ASP A 920 1.86 37.72 10.66
CA ASP A 920 3.11 38.48 10.70
C ASP A 920 4.05 38.06 9.57
N ILE A 921 4.10 36.76 9.25
CA ILE A 921 4.89 36.23 8.13
C ILE A 921 4.38 36.81 6.81
N VAL A 922 3.06 36.76 6.58
CA VAL A 922 2.43 37.30 5.36
C VAL A 922 2.76 38.79 5.17
N GLU A 923 2.66 39.58 6.24
CA GLU A 923 2.99 41.01 6.22
C GLU A 923 4.48 41.26 5.98
N SER A 924 5.36 40.52 6.65
CA SER A 924 6.81 40.67 6.52
C SER A 924 7.33 40.29 5.12
N CYS A 925 6.68 39.31 4.48
CA CYS A 925 6.97 38.91 3.11
C CYS A 925 6.32 39.83 2.08
N GLY A 926 5.47 40.78 2.50
CA GLY A 926 4.76 41.68 1.60
C GLY A 926 3.75 40.99 0.68
N VAL A 927 3.22 39.84 1.10
CA VAL A 927 2.27 39.05 0.29
C VAL A 927 0.94 39.80 0.18
N ASN A 928 0.46 39.96 -1.07
CA ASN A 928 -0.77 40.70 -1.36
C ASN A 928 -1.83 39.91 -2.13
N VAL A 929 -1.51 38.68 -2.54
CA VAL A 929 -2.47 37.68 -3.03
C VAL A 929 -1.98 36.28 -2.66
N MET A 930 -2.89 35.37 -2.34
CA MET A 930 -2.60 33.98 -2.02
C MET A 930 -2.98 33.07 -3.19
N LEU A 931 -2.11 32.10 -3.50
CA LEU A 931 -2.39 31.00 -4.41
C LEU A 931 -2.50 29.70 -3.60
N ILE A 932 -3.71 29.12 -3.56
CA ILE A 932 -3.89 27.73 -3.13
C ILE A 932 -3.58 26.84 -4.33
N ALA A 933 -2.31 26.45 -4.45
CA ALA A 933 -1.75 25.80 -5.64
C ALA A 933 -2.16 24.33 -5.82
N THR A 934 -2.96 23.75 -4.93
CA THR A 934 -3.33 22.33 -4.97
C THR A 934 -4.03 21.94 -6.28
N ILE A 935 -3.40 21.04 -7.04
CA ILE A 935 -3.83 20.57 -8.37
C ILE A 935 -4.69 19.30 -8.34
N VAL A 936 -5.01 18.82 -7.14
CA VAL A 936 -5.87 17.65 -6.89
C VAL A 936 -7.07 18.09 -6.06
N PRO A 937 -8.22 17.40 -6.11
CA PRO A 937 -9.31 17.69 -5.20
C PRO A 937 -8.89 17.45 -3.74
N GLU A 938 -8.98 18.47 -2.88
CA GLU A 938 -8.86 18.26 -1.43
C GLU A 938 -10.22 17.84 -0.84
N THR A 939 -10.19 16.94 0.14
CA THR A 939 -11.37 16.60 0.96
C THR A 939 -11.73 17.71 1.93
N PHE A 940 -10.71 18.45 2.40
CA PHE A 940 -10.81 19.72 3.11
C PHE A 940 -9.48 20.47 3.03
N CYS A 941 -9.53 21.80 2.84
CA CYS A 941 -8.32 22.64 2.72
C CYS A 941 -8.17 23.57 3.94
N TYR A 942 -7.19 23.27 4.81
CA TYR A 942 -6.88 24.07 6.01
C TYR A 942 -6.23 25.41 5.66
N THR A 943 -5.29 25.43 4.72
CA THR A 943 -4.60 26.65 4.28
C THR A 943 -5.54 27.65 3.63
N LEU A 944 -6.60 27.17 2.96
CA LEU A 944 -7.69 28.02 2.48
C LEU A 944 -8.43 28.69 3.64
N SER A 945 -8.75 27.96 4.71
CA SER A 945 -9.38 28.53 5.91
C SER A 945 -8.50 29.60 6.56
N GLU A 946 -7.20 29.34 6.67
CA GLU A 946 -6.21 30.29 7.20
C GLU A 946 -6.18 31.59 6.37
N ALA A 947 -6.10 31.47 5.04
CA ALA A 947 -6.12 32.61 4.14
C ALA A 947 -7.44 33.40 4.20
N MET A 948 -8.59 32.71 4.30
CA MET A 948 -9.90 33.33 4.45
C MET A 948 -10.04 34.09 5.78
N GLU A 949 -9.55 33.53 6.89
CA GLU A 949 -9.55 34.17 8.22
C GLU A 949 -8.73 35.45 8.23
N MET A 950 -7.55 35.44 7.59
CA MET A 950 -6.70 36.62 7.42
C MET A 950 -7.29 37.66 6.45
N GLN A 951 -8.39 37.32 5.76
CA GLN A 951 -9.05 38.10 4.72
C GLN A 951 -8.21 38.37 3.46
N MET A 952 -7.37 37.42 3.05
CA MET A 952 -6.51 37.58 1.86
C MET A 952 -7.32 37.53 0.55
N PRO A 953 -6.91 38.24 -0.51
CA PRO A 953 -7.27 37.89 -1.88
C PRO A 953 -6.73 36.51 -2.23
N ILE A 954 -7.55 35.62 -2.79
CA ILE A 954 -7.20 34.21 -2.98
C ILE A 954 -7.54 33.76 -4.41
N VAL A 955 -6.60 33.07 -5.04
CA VAL A 955 -6.83 32.25 -6.23
C VAL A 955 -6.63 30.78 -5.87
N ALA A 956 -7.54 29.91 -6.29
CA ALA A 956 -7.41 28.46 -6.16
C ALA A 956 -7.93 27.76 -7.42
N PHE A 957 -7.43 26.56 -7.70
CA PHE A 957 -8.00 25.70 -8.73
C PHE A 957 -9.42 25.26 -8.36
N ASP A 958 -10.32 25.21 -9.34
CA ASP A 958 -11.72 24.76 -9.17
C ASP A 958 -11.80 23.23 -9.06
N LEU A 959 -11.26 22.72 -7.96
CA LEU A 959 -11.18 21.30 -7.63
C LEU A 959 -11.58 21.10 -6.17
N GLY A 960 -12.30 20.01 -5.88
CA GLY A 960 -12.59 19.56 -4.52
C GLY A 960 -13.14 20.63 -3.58
N ALA A 961 -12.82 20.49 -2.29
CA ALA A 961 -13.22 21.40 -1.23
C ALA A 961 -12.63 22.80 -1.40
N GLN A 962 -11.43 22.94 -1.99
CA GLN A 962 -10.82 24.26 -2.17
C GLN A 962 -11.60 25.11 -3.18
N GLY A 963 -12.06 24.51 -4.29
CA GLY A 963 -12.86 25.19 -5.29
C GLY A 963 -14.26 25.52 -4.77
N ASN A 964 -14.94 24.52 -4.20
CA ASN A 964 -16.29 24.67 -3.64
C ASN A 964 -16.36 25.78 -2.61
N ARG A 965 -15.44 25.79 -1.65
CA ARG A 965 -15.44 26.79 -0.56
C ARG A 965 -15.00 28.17 -1.01
N LEU A 966 -14.12 28.28 -2.00
CA LEU A 966 -13.67 29.59 -2.49
C LEU A 966 -14.76 30.30 -3.31
N ARG A 967 -15.69 29.56 -3.92
CA ARG A 967 -16.79 30.12 -4.73
C ARG A 967 -17.63 31.15 -3.98
N ASP A 968 -17.86 30.92 -2.69
CA ASP A 968 -18.67 31.79 -1.82
C ASP A 968 -17.83 32.88 -1.11
N TYR A 969 -16.53 32.93 -1.36
CA TYR A 969 -15.64 33.89 -0.73
C TYR A 969 -15.51 35.16 -1.57
N ALA A 970 -15.94 36.30 -1.00
CA ALA A 970 -16.03 37.58 -1.73
C ALA A 970 -14.70 38.07 -2.34
N ARG A 971 -13.55 37.67 -1.77
CA ARG A 971 -12.20 38.01 -2.27
C ARG A 971 -11.51 36.86 -3.02
N GLY A 972 -12.28 35.85 -3.41
CA GLY A 972 -11.80 34.67 -4.13
C GLY A 972 -11.97 34.77 -5.65
N MET A 973 -11.08 34.10 -6.39
CA MET A 973 -11.23 33.80 -7.81
C MET A 973 -10.84 32.34 -8.09
N LEU A 974 -11.58 31.67 -8.96
CA LEU A 974 -11.32 30.28 -9.34
C LEU A 974 -10.51 30.21 -10.63
N ALA A 975 -9.47 29.39 -10.62
CA ALA A 975 -8.71 29.00 -11.80
C ALA A 975 -9.24 27.67 -12.35
N PRO A 976 -9.37 27.50 -13.68
CA PRO A 976 -9.64 26.19 -14.28
C PRO A 976 -8.58 25.16 -13.86
N ALA A 977 -8.95 23.90 -13.70
CA ALA A 977 -8.02 22.83 -13.29
C ALA A 977 -6.80 22.67 -14.24
N ALA A 978 -6.95 23.05 -15.51
CA ALA A 978 -5.89 23.03 -16.52
C ALA A 978 -5.29 24.41 -16.82
N ALA A 979 -5.44 25.39 -15.90
CA ALA A 979 -4.95 26.75 -16.13
C ALA A 979 -3.44 26.76 -16.37
N SER A 980 -3.05 27.43 -17.44
CA SER A 980 -1.67 27.69 -17.81
C SER A 980 -1.04 28.78 -16.91
N ALA A 981 0.29 28.86 -16.89
CA ALA A 981 1.01 29.91 -16.15
C ALA A 981 0.57 31.35 -16.53
N PRO A 982 0.35 31.70 -17.82
CA PRO A 982 -0.20 33.00 -18.20
C PRO A 982 -1.58 33.29 -17.60
N GLU A 983 -2.50 32.31 -17.67
CA GLU A 983 -3.86 32.46 -17.14
C GLU A 983 -3.84 32.61 -15.61
N LEU A 984 -2.98 31.85 -14.93
CA LEU A 984 -2.83 31.92 -13.49
C LEU A 984 -2.27 33.28 -13.05
N TYR A 985 -1.25 33.80 -13.75
CA TYR A 985 -0.70 35.13 -13.51
C TYR A 985 -1.76 36.24 -13.67
N ASP A 986 -2.54 36.18 -14.74
CA ASP A 986 -3.61 37.14 -15.03
C ASP A 986 -4.73 37.08 -13.97
N LEU A 987 -5.14 35.88 -13.54
CA LEU A 987 -6.09 35.71 -12.43
C LEU A 987 -5.57 36.30 -11.12
N LEU A 988 -4.32 36.02 -10.75
CA LEU A 988 -3.69 36.55 -9.52
C LEU A 988 -3.61 38.07 -9.56
N SER A 989 -3.20 38.63 -10.71
CA SER A 989 -3.11 40.07 -10.94
C SER A 989 -4.48 40.75 -10.80
N ARG A 990 -5.53 40.18 -11.42
CA ARG A 990 -6.91 40.70 -11.30
C ARG A 990 -7.46 40.58 -9.89
N CYS A 991 -7.21 39.45 -9.21
CA CYS A 991 -7.66 39.21 -7.84
C CYS A 991 -7.11 40.27 -6.89
N ARG A 992 -5.81 40.55 -6.98
CA ARG A 992 -5.13 41.63 -6.27
C ARG A 992 -5.75 43.01 -6.60
N SER A 993 -5.87 43.35 -7.88
CA SER A 993 -6.37 44.67 -8.31
C SER A 993 -7.81 44.95 -7.87
N ARG A 994 -8.69 43.94 -7.92
CA ARG A 994 -10.07 44.03 -7.43
C ARG A 994 -10.11 44.36 -5.93
N HIS A 995 -9.19 43.80 -5.16
CA HIS A 995 -9.09 44.09 -3.74
C HIS A 995 -8.54 45.50 -3.46
N ALA A 996 -7.52 45.94 -4.20
CA ALA A 996 -6.97 47.29 -4.07
C ALA A 996 -8.04 48.36 -4.36
N ALA A 997 -8.87 48.17 -5.39
CA ALA A 997 -9.97 49.06 -5.73
C ALA A 997 -11.06 49.11 -4.62
N ALA A 998 -11.38 47.96 -4.02
CA ALA A 998 -12.33 47.90 -2.91
C ALA A 998 -11.82 48.56 -1.62
N CYS A 999 -10.49 48.66 -1.42
CA CYS A 999 -9.88 49.35 -0.28
C CYS A 999 -9.68 50.85 -0.53
N ALA A 1000 -9.63 51.30 -1.78
CA ALA A 1000 -9.50 52.72 -2.14
C ALA A 1000 -10.85 53.46 -2.20
N GLY A 1001 -11.97 52.72 -2.28
CA GLY A 1001 -13.34 53.25 -2.32
C GLY A 1001 -14.10 53.18 -0.99
N ALA A 1002 -13.45 52.78 0.09
CA ALA A 1002 -13.95 52.75 1.47
C ALA A 1002 -13.09 53.66 2.35
#